data_AF-A0A222P8R4-F1
#
_entry.id   AF-A0A222P8R4-F1
#
_cell.length_a   1.000
_cell.length_b   1.000
_cell.length_c   1.000
_cell.angle_alpha   90.00
_cell.angle_beta   90.00
_cell.angle_gamma   90.00
#
_symmetry.space_group_name_H-M   'P 1'
#
loop_
_entity.id
_entity.type
_entity.pdbx_description
1 polymer ?
#
loop_
_entity_poly.entity_id
_entity_poly.type
_entity_poly.pdbx_seq_one_letter_code
_entity_poly.pdbx_strand_id
1 'polypeptide(L)'
;MKLNCKKKLYFGLMVLFLSGMTFSTISVAKTVNKSKISKSILADNAIVNVKSYGFVDLEGAKTSAIIVEYNQNIKSDSVDKNDYEITDYAIYSEKKDGFEKTVEIDRDGMKGNEGQITKIYVNDKTEISKNGGTKEGKYVIIEVNTAYMLMGQNLSYTSTMMAGVKQIGEVTGKNGKIAAGTREISNYTLEDKQQTRPTGETVKQSIITADKNKIILPEFDKNSGWKINYIGNGGFKATKAYSEYTGKYENFELPYAIYIPNKEVLEKNKGNISVVLHMEHAGANDTDPMASLTSTKAAAKMASKELQEKHPAIIIVPQVEENRRSTNDVVSSSEENPAIWELLDSVLKEYKGYINESRIYGTGQSMGGMLLLDMAAQRDNFFAGVAILGSQWSNNYNKDFQNNGAPARSPQNDSISFNGFGLDKKNYQNWYYMISDDNILVHTASNDLMATSLWKTIQEYFKAAGVEIAHDEWDPYLSIEEQNKIDKKMTIHDNTKPGTGINWGEFSKGSHMSTWKYGYQIDYPFEWLFEQRRETAQARGKVEQLKNKWLGRDKNGNIKKGSGTAELNTAQYTPNGKSDIYTEDWKPYIIVSKLISDIPNAEKIVLNKRTGEKYTKKSYVEMVRKLYNLLSKEEKTKVKNYKDLVKAEK
;
A
#
# COMPACT_ATOMS: atom_id res chain seq x y z
N MET A 1 -24.79 62.39 -30.12
CA MET A 1 -24.05 63.09 -31.21
C MET A 1 -23.57 62.02 -32.18
N LYS A 2 -24.24 61.76 -33.30
CA LYS A 2 -24.22 62.45 -34.61
C LYS A 2 -22.84 62.50 -35.31
N LEU A 3 -22.81 61.82 -36.47
CA LEU A 3 -21.99 61.98 -37.70
C LEU A 3 -20.50 61.58 -37.60
N ASN A 4 -19.83 61.03 -38.62
CA ASN A 4 -20.00 60.90 -40.09
C ASN A 4 -18.92 59.88 -40.56
N CYS A 5 -18.87 59.22 -41.74
CA CYS A 5 -19.19 59.62 -43.11
C CYS A 5 -18.97 58.43 -44.10
N LYS A 6 -19.89 58.25 -45.07
CA LYS A 6 -19.70 57.97 -46.53
C LYS A 6 -19.05 56.63 -47.01
N LYS A 7 -19.43 56.00 -48.14
CA LYS A 7 -20.52 56.11 -49.14
C LYS A 7 -20.43 54.91 -50.12
N LYS A 8 -21.60 54.30 -50.45
CA LYS A 8 -22.15 53.85 -51.76
C LYS A 8 -21.26 53.11 -52.80
N LEU A 9 -21.80 51.99 -53.33
CA LEU A 9 -22.35 51.98 -54.71
C LEU A 9 -23.42 50.88 -54.92
N TYR A 10 -24.48 51.27 -55.63
CA TYR A 10 -25.63 50.48 -56.11
C TYR A 10 -25.30 49.83 -57.47
N PHE A 11 -26.02 48.77 -57.85
CA PHE A 11 -26.94 48.79 -59.01
C PHE A 11 -27.72 47.49 -59.10
N GLY A 12 -29.05 47.60 -59.07
CA GLY A 12 -29.96 46.62 -59.64
C GLY A 12 -30.61 47.25 -60.88
N LEU A 13 -30.91 46.44 -61.89
CA LEU A 13 -31.92 46.76 -62.89
C LEU A 13 -32.58 45.46 -63.35
N MET A 14 -33.86 45.35 -63.03
CA MET A 14 -34.84 44.45 -63.61
C MET A 14 -35.32 45.08 -64.92
N VAL A 15 -35.72 44.29 -65.94
CA VAL A 15 -36.88 44.54 -66.82
C VAL A 15 -36.94 43.60 -68.06
N LEU A 16 -38.16 43.05 -68.23
CA LEU A 16 -38.90 42.59 -69.43
C LEU A 16 -38.69 41.21 -70.09
N PHE A 17 -39.84 40.52 -70.14
CA PHE A 17 -40.27 39.39 -70.96
C PHE A 17 -40.35 39.72 -72.45
N LEU A 18 -40.03 38.75 -73.32
CA LEU A 18 -40.85 38.40 -74.49
C LEU A 18 -40.53 36.99 -75.04
N SER A 19 -41.58 36.34 -75.52
CA SER A 19 -41.76 34.95 -75.95
C SER A 19 -40.98 34.50 -77.18
N GLY A 20 -40.70 33.19 -77.30
CA GLY A 20 -40.64 32.52 -78.61
C GLY A 20 -39.75 31.28 -78.72
N MET A 21 -40.39 30.16 -79.06
CA MET A 21 -39.90 29.00 -79.85
C MET A 21 -39.02 27.93 -79.19
N THR A 22 -39.65 26.75 -79.15
CA THR A 22 -39.14 25.39 -78.97
C THR A 22 -38.05 25.01 -79.99
N PHE A 23 -37.00 24.32 -79.55
CA PHE A 23 -36.42 23.18 -80.27
C PHE A 23 -35.76 22.23 -79.27
N SER A 24 -36.23 20.98 -79.25
CA SER A 24 -35.65 19.88 -78.50
C SER A 24 -34.40 19.37 -79.21
N THR A 25 -33.27 19.32 -78.51
CA THR A 25 -32.15 18.45 -78.86
C THR A 25 -31.73 17.64 -77.64
N ILE A 26 -31.76 16.32 -77.84
CA ILE A 26 -31.42 15.28 -76.87
C ILE A 26 -29.91 15.33 -76.63
N SER A 27 -29.48 15.54 -75.39
CA SER A 27 -28.11 15.28 -74.94
C SER A 27 -28.13 14.17 -73.91
N VAL A 28 -27.54 13.03 -74.28
CA VAL A 28 -27.40 11.85 -73.43
C VAL A 28 -26.39 12.19 -72.32
N ALA A 29 -26.89 12.54 -71.14
CA ALA A 29 -26.06 12.73 -69.96
C ALA A 29 -25.61 11.36 -69.42
N LYS A 30 -24.32 11.08 -69.57
CA LYS A 30 -23.61 9.99 -68.89
C LYS A 30 -23.77 10.18 -67.38
N THR A 31 -24.51 9.31 -66.72
CA THR A 31 -24.61 9.25 -65.25
C THR A 31 -23.24 8.85 -64.70
N VAL A 32 -22.44 9.85 -64.32
CA VAL A 32 -21.29 9.62 -63.45
C VAL A 32 -21.87 9.36 -62.06
N ASN A 33 -21.83 8.09 -61.64
CA ASN A 33 -22.03 7.71 -60.26
C ASN A 33 -21.02 8.50 -59.42
N LYS A 34 -21.48 9.53 -58.71
CA LYS A 34 -20.70 10.15 -57.63
C LYS A 34 -20.49 9.05 -56.60
N SER A 35 -19.34 8.39 -56.64
CA SER A 35 -18.88 7.61 -55.50
C SER A 35 -18.94 8.54 -54.30
N LYS A 36 -19.65 8.12 -53.23
CA LYS A 36 -19.51 8.76 -51.92
C LYS A 36 -18.02 8.69 -51.60
N ILE A 37 -17.32 9.81 -51.70
CA ILE A 37 -15.98 9.95 -51.15
C ILE A 37 -16.16 9.79 -49.64
N SER A 38 -16.01 8.56 -49.16
CA SER A 38 -15.82 8.25 -47.75
C SER A 38 -14.54 8.97 -47.34
N LYS A 39 -14.66 10.15 -46.71
CA LYS A 39 -13.51 10.83 -46.12
C LYS A 39 -12.91 9.88 -45.07
N SER A 40 -11.75 9.30 -45.39
CA SER A 40 -10.95 8.57 -44.41
C SER A 40 -10.48 9.56 -43.35
N ILE A 41 -10.69 9.24 -42.07
CA ILE A 41 -10.17 10.02 -40.95
C ILE A 41 -8.97 9.29 -40.35
N LEU A 42 -7.97 10.05 -39.87
CA LEU A 42 -6.85 9.46 -39.14
C LEU A 42 -7.30 9.01 -37.75
N ALA A 43 -6.73 7.91 -37.26
CA ALA A 43 -6.96 7.44 -35.90
C ALA A 43 -6.69 8.52 -34.84
N ASP A 44 -5.71 9.41 -35.08
CA ASP A 44 -5.37 10.56 -34.23
C ASP A 44 -6.56 11.48 -33.89
N ASN A 45 -7.57 11.50 -34.77
CA ASN A 45 -8.81 12.28 -34.62
C ASN A 45 -10.03 11.39 -34.33
N ALA A 46 -9.94 10.10 -34.62
CA ALA A 46 -11.03 9.15 -34.44
C ALA A 46 -11.09 8.61 -33.01
N ILE A 47 -9.94 8.34 -32.41
CA ILE A 47 -9.80 7.92 -31.02
C ILE A 47 -9.94 9.16 -30.14
N VAL A 48 -10.94 9.16 -29.27
CA VAL A 48 -11.26 10.28 -28.39
C VAL A 48 -10.82 10.04 -26.96
N ASN A 49 -10.61 8.79 -26.57
CA ASN A 49 -10.15 8.46 -25.22
C ASN A 49 -9.45 7.10 -25.17
N VAL A 50 -8.54 6.96 -24.22
CA VAL A 50 -7.89 5.70 -23.85
C VAL A 50 -8.02 5.53 -22.35
N LYS A 51 -8.46 4.34 -21.91
CA LYS A 51 -8.61 3.98 -20.50
C LYS A 51 -7.88 2.68 -20.22
N SER A 52 -7.40 2.52 -19.00
CA SER A 52 -6.92 1.22 -18.52
C SER A 52 -8.02 0.51 -17.75
N TYR A 53 -8.10 -0.80 -17.94
CA TYR A 53 -8.94 -1.70 -17.18
C TYR A 53 -8.02 -2.72 -16.51
N GLY A 54 -8.16 -2.90 -15.21
CA GLY A 54 -7.21 -3.69 -14.43
C GLY A 54 -7.85 -4.40 -13.26
N PHE A 55 -6.97 -4.93 -12.43
CA PHE A 55 -7.27 -5.56 -11.16
C PHE A 55 -6.09 -5.33 -10.20
N VAL A 56 -6.25 -5.66 -8.92
CA VAL A 56 -5.15 -5.61 -7.95
C VAL A 56 -4.51 -6.99 -7.81
N ASP A 57 -3.25 -7.11 -8.21
CA ASP A 57 -2.44 -8.31 -8.05
C ASP A 57 -1.52 -8.19 -6.81
N LEU A 58 -0.64 -9.17 -6.60
CA LEU A 58 0.23 -9.27 -5.42
C LEU A 58 1.13 -8.04 -5.21
N GLU A 59 1.65 -7.48 -6.30
CA GLU A 59 2.49 -6.27 -6.33
C GLU A 59 1.72 -4.94 -6.45
N GLY A 60 0.39 -5.02 -6.50
CA GLY A 60 -0.51 -3.88 -6.65
C GLY A 60 -1.33 -3.88 -7.94
N ALA A 61 -1.91 -2.73 -8.28
CA ALA A 61 -2.76 -2.59 -9.47
C ALA A 61 -2.03 -2.94 -10.77
N LYS A 62 -2.69 -3.69 -11.66
CA LYS A 62 -2.14 -4.20 -12.91
C LYS A 62 -3.14 -4.05 -14.05
N THR A 63 -2.68 -3.51 -15.18
CA THR A 63 -3.47 -3.44 -16.42
C THR A 63 -3.74 -4.84 -16.95
N SER A 64 -5.00 -5.12 -17.27
CA SER A 64 -5.45 -6.36 -17.91
C SER A 64 -6.10 -6.13 -19.27
N ALA A 65 -6.57 -4.91 -19.53
CA ALA A 65 -6.97 -4.46 -20.84
C ALA A 65 -6.81 -2.95 -21.04
N ILE A 66 -6.64 -2.54 -22.30
CA ILE A 66 -6.69 -1.15 -22.75
C ILE A 66 -7.99 -0.94 -23.52
N ILE A 67 -8.73 0.10 -23.16
CA ILE A 67 -10.02 0.45 -23.76
C ILE A 67 -9.85 1.70 -24.61
N VAL A 68 -10.04 1.54 -25.91
CA VAL A 68 -9.93 2.60 -26.92
C VAL A 68 -11.31 3.07 -27.30
N GLU A 69 -11.66 4.30 -26.97
CA GLU A 69 -12.94 4.91 -27.32
C GLU A 69 -12.83 5.68 -28.63
N TYR A 70 -13.69 5.33 -29.58
CA TYR A 70 -13.79 6.02 -30.87
C TYR A 70 -14.96 7.02 -30.89
N ASN A 71 -14.86 8.05 -31.73
CA ASN A 71 -15.93 9.01 -31.99
C ASN A 71 -17.10 8.44 -32.80
N GLN A 72 -17.01 7.17 -33.19
CA GLN A 72 -18.00 6.43 -33.95
C GLN A 72 -17.90 4.95 -33.56
N ASN A 73 -18.93 4.17 -33.89
CA ASN A 73 -18.84 2.73 -33.72
C ASN A 73 -17.84 2.12 -34.71
N ILE A 74 -17.14 1.09 -34.27
CA ILE A 74 -16.19 0.28 -35.03
C ILE A 74 -16.84 -1.07 -35.34
N LYS A 75 -16.55 -1.65 -36.50
CA LYS A 75 -17.00 -3.00 -36.86
C LYS A 75 -16.02 -4.04 -36.35
N SER A 76 -16.54 -5.10 -35.72
CA SER A 76 -15.71 -6.14 -35.09
C SER A 76 -14.86 -6.93 -36.08
N ASP A 77 -15.30 -7.08 -37.32
CA ASP A 77 -14.58 -7.79 -38.39
C ASP A 77 -13.42 -6.97 -38.99
N SER A 78 -13.21 -5.75 -38.50
CA SER A 78 -12.18 -4.83 -39.00
C SER A 78 -11.06 -4.53 -38.00
N VAL A 79 -11.03 -5.22 -36.86
CA VAL A 79 -9.98 -5.05 -35.85
C VAL A 79 -9.17 -6.34 -35.70
N ASP A 80 -7.86 -6.21 -35.74
CA ASP A 80 -6.89 -7.27 -35.47
C ASP A 80 -5.79 -6.73 -34.55
N LYS A 81 -5.10 -7.64 -33.84
CA LYS A 81 -4.02 -7.24 -32.93
C LYS A 81 -2.89 -6.50 -33.65
N ASN A 82 -2.67 -6.80 -34.93
CA ASN A 82 -1.63 -6.17 -35.74
C ASN A 82 -2.00 -4.74 -36.17
N ASP A 83 -3.24 -4.30 -35.93
CA ASP A 83 -3.66 -2.93 -36.20
C ASP A 83 -3.26 -1.96 -35.09
N TYR A 84 -2.67 -2.44 -33.98
CA TYR A 84 -2.40 -1.64 -32.79
C TYR A 84 -1.00 -1.91 -32.23
N GLU A 85 -0.29 -0.82 -31.93
CA GLU A 85 0.85 -0.81 -31.00
C GLU A 85 0.34 -0.32 -29.64
N ILE A 86 0.76 -0.97 -28.56
CA ILE A 86 0.36 -0.62 -27.20
C ILE A 86 1.56 -0.34 -26.31
N THR A 87 1.31 0.46 -25.28
CA THR A 87 2.23 0.69 -24.17
C THR A 87 1.47 0.47 -22.86
N ASP A 88 1.97 -0.42 -22.01
CA ASP A 88 1.57 -0.52 -20.61
C ASP A 88 2.80 -0.43 -19.70
N TYR A 89 2.61 -0.62 -18.40
CA TYR A 89 3.72 -0.52 -17.44
C TYR A 89 4.80 -1.59 -17.63
N ALA A 90 4.43 -2.84 -17.94
CA ALA A 90 5.39 -3.92 -18.13
C ALA A 90 6.23 -3.68 -19.39
N ILE A 91 5.57 -3.36 -20.51
CA ILE A 91 6.23 -3.03 -21.79
C ILE A 91 7.16 -1.82 -21.62
N TYR A 92 6.68 -0.77 -20.95
CA TYR A 92 7.47 0.44 -20.73
C TYR A 92 8.71 0.14 -19.87
N SER A 93 8.54 -0.61 -18.78
CA SER A 93 9.60 -0.90 -17.81
C SER A 93 10.63 -1.86 -18.40
N GLU A 94 10.20 -2.90 -19.12
CA GLU A 94 11.12 -3.83 -19.78
C GLU A 94 11.96 -3.13 -20.85
N LYS A 95 11.34 -2.25 -21.66
CA LYS A 95 12.08 -1.45 -22.66
C LYS A 95 13.14 -0.55 -22.02
N LYS A 96 12.87 -0.05 -20.82
CA LYS A 96 13.73 0.90 -20.09
C LYS A 96 14.86 0.19 -19.32
N ASP A 97 14.50 -0.84 -18.55
CA ASP A 97 15.35 -1.44 -17.53
C ASP A 97 15.76 -2.89 -17.85
N GLY A 98 15.09 -3.52 -18.81
CA GLY A 98 15.26 -4.92 -19.18
C GLY A 98 14.37 -5.87 -18.37
N PHE A 99 14.19 -7.09 -18.91
CA PHE A 99 13.31 -8.10 -18.35
C PHE A 99 13.63 -8.47 -16.89
N GLU A 100 14.89 -8.81 -16.59
CA GLU A 100 15.31 -9.28 -15.26
C GLU A 100 15.14 -8.23 -14.14
N LYS A 101 15.00 -6.95 -14.51
CA LYS A 101 14.70 -5.86 -13.55
C LYS A 101 13.22 -5.53 -13.46
N THR A 102 12.41 -6.05 -14.38
CA THR A 102 10.98 -5.74 -14.51
C THR A 102 10.12 -6.89 -13.99
N VAL A 103 10.48 -8.13 -14.34
CA VAL A 103 9.71 -9.33 -14.03
C VAL A 103 10.46 -10.15 -12.98
N GLU A 104 9.78 -10.45 -11.87
CA GLU A 104 10.29 -11.34 -10.83
C GLU A 104 9.92 -12.79 -11.07
N ILE A 105 8.69 -13.03 -11.54
CA ILE A 105 8.20 -14.36 -11.91
C ILE A 105 7.48 -14.25 -13.25
N ASP A 106 7.94 -15.02 -14.22
CA ASP A 106 7.22 -15.36 -15.44
C ASP A 106 6.36 -16.60 -15.17
N ARG A 107 5.04 -16.46 -15.21
CA ARG A 107 4.10 -17.53 -14.84
C ARG A 107 3.70 -18.40 -16.04
N ASP A 108 3.94 -17.96 -17.27
CA ASP A 108 3.61 -18.74 -18.47
C ASP A 108 4.84 -19.29 -19.20
N GLY A 109 6.04 -18.86 -18.80
CA GLY A 109 7.32 -19.32 -19.32
C GLY A 109 7.69 -18.72 -20.69
N MET A 110 6.98 -17.68 -21.13
CA MET A 110 7.17 -17.03 -22.43
C MET A 110 7.66 -15.58 -22.28
N LYS A 111 8.87 -15.42 -21.76
CA LYS A 111 9.63 -14.16 -21.69
C LYS A 111 9.41 -13.20 -22.87
N GLY A 112 9.03 -11.97 -22.53
CA GLY A 112 8.84 -10.84 -23.45
C GLY A 112 7.39 -10.69 -23.93
N ASN A 113 6.48 -11.55 -23.47
CA ASN A 113 5.06 -11.44 -23.75
C ASN A 113 4.29 -10.65 -22.66
N GLU A 114 4.96 -10.19 -21.61
CA GLU A 114 4.36 -9.47 -20.49
C GLU A 114 3.75 -8.14 -20.93
N GLY A 115 2.47 -7.94 -20.61
CA GLY A 115 1.72 -6.77 -21.06
C GLY A 115 1.36 -6.78 -22.56
N GLN A 116 1.78 -7.78 -23.33
CA GLN A 116 1.50 -7.86 -24.77
C GLN A 116 0.05 -8.25 -25.06
N ILE A 117 -0.45 -7.89 -26.25
CA ILE A 117 -1.83 -8.15 -26.67
C ILE A 117 -2.11 -9.65 -26.73
N THR A 118 -3.13 -10.10 -25.98
CA THR A 118 -3.62 -11.48 -26.02
C THR A 118 -4.93 -11.60 -26.81
N LYS A 119 -5.82 -10.61 -26.73
CA LYS A 119 -7.09 -10.56 -27.47
C LYS A 119 -7.47 -9.14 -27.84
N ILE A 120 -8.24 -9.02 -28.92
CA ILE A 120 -8.85 -7.76 -29.34
C ILE A 120 -10.27 -8.00 -29.84
N TYR A 121 -11.18 -7.10 -29.49
CA TYR A 121 -12.56 -7.11 -29.99
C TYR A 121 -13.23 -5.76 -29.79
N VAL A 122 -14.39 -5.59 -30.41
CA VAL A 122 -15.24 -4.41 -30.25
C VAL A 122 -16.28 -4.65 -29.15
N ASN A 123 -16.59 -3.62 -28.37
CA ASN A 123 -17.65 -3.66 -27.36
C ASN A 123 -18.46 -2.34 -27.34
N ASP A 124 -19.69 -2.40 -26.83
CA ASP A 124 -20.54 -1.24 -26.60
C ASP A 124 -20.38 -0.63 -25.20
N LYS A 125 -19.63 -1.32 -24.33
CA LYS A 125 -19.30 -0.92 -22.96
C LYS A 125 -17.81 -0.95 -22.70
N THR A 126 -17.39 -0.23 -21.65
CA THR A 126 -16.01 -0.21 -21.16
C THR A 126 -15.73 -1.35 -20.19
N GLU A 127 -15.97 -2.59 -20.61
CA GLU A 127 -15.77 -3.79 -19.81
C GLU A 127 -15.21 -4.95 -20.66
N ILE A 128 -14.49 -5.87 -20.03
CA ILE A 128 -14.05 -7.12 -20.65
C ILE A 128 -15.28 -8.02 -20.90
N SER A 129 -15.33 -8.65 -22.06
CA SER A 129 -16.43 -9.54 -22.47
C SER A 129 -15.97 -11.00 -22.53
N LYS A 130 -16.63 -11.85 -21.73
CA LYS A 130 -16.41 -13.31 -21.79
C LYS A 130 -16.72 -13.92 -23.17
N ASN A 131 -17.58 -13.27 -23.95
CA ASN A 131 -18.06 -13.75 -25.25
C ASN A 131 -17.36 -13.07 -26.45
N GLY A 132 -16.29 -12.29 -26.22
CA GLY A 132 -15.54 -11.65 -27.30
C GLY A 132 -16.21 -10.42 -27.92
N GLY A 133 -17.09 -9.73 -27.17
CA GLY A 133 -17.62 -8.41 -27.55
C GLY A 133 -18.92 -8.40 -28.36
N THR A 134 -19.12 -7.32 -29.11
CA THR A 134 -20.29 -7.06 -29.97
C THR A 134 -19.86 -6.93 -31.44
N LYS A 135 -20.80 -7.11 -32.39
CA LYS A 135 -20.51 -6.96 -33.84
C LYS A 135 -20.12 -5.54 -34.24
N GLU A 136 -20.63 -4.56 -33.50
CA GLU A 136 -20.37 -3.14 -33.69
C GLU A 136 -20.47 -2.45 -32.32
N GLY A 137 -19.61 -1.47 -32.05
CA GLY A 137 -19.53 -0.82 -30.74
C GLY A 137 -18.54 0.34 -30.73
N LYS A 138 -18.65 1.21 -29.73
CA LYS A 138 -17.84 2.43 -29.62
C LYS A 138 -16.42 2.17 -29.11
N TYR A 139 -16.20 1.02 -28.47
CA TYR A 139 -14.97 0.69 -27.79
C TYR A 139 -14.27 -0.46 -28.50
N VAL A 140 -12.95 -0.35 -28.66
CA VAL A 140 -12.08 -1.49 -28.92
C VAL A 140 -11.42 -1.87 -27.61
N ILE A 141 -11.56 -3.14 -27.23
CA ILE A 141 -10.99 -3.71 -26.00
C ILE A 141 -9.77 -4.54 -26.40
N ILE A 142 -8.63 -4.20 -25.83
CA ILE A 142 -7.36 -4.89 -26.06
C ILE A 142 -6.95 -5.55 -24.75
N GLU A 143 -7.17 -6.85 -24.60
CA GLU A 143 -6.71 -7.60 -23.42
C GLU A 143 -5.21 -7.86 -23.54
N VAL A 144 -4.50 -7.76 -22.41
CA VAL A 144 -3.04 -7.93 -22.33
C VAL A 144 -2.66 -9.13 -21.48
N ASN A 145 -1.47 -9.70 -21.69
CA ASN A 145 -0.97 -10.76 -20.85
C ASN A 145 -0.76 -10.22 -19.44
N THR A 146 -1.09 -11.04 -18.44
CA THR A 146 -0.95 -10.72 -17.00
C THR A 146 -0.29 -11.87 -16.23
N ALA A 147 0.17 -12.91 -16.93
CA ALA A 147 0.80 -14.10 -16.38
C ALA A 147 2.26 -13.84 -15.93
N TYR A 148 2.46 -12.81 -15.13
CA TYR A 148 3.74 -12.43 -14.57
C TYR A 148 3.56 -11.72 -13.23
N MET A 149 4.64 -11.60 -12.48
CA MET A 149 4.74 -10.77 -11.29
C MET A 149 5.87 -9.76 -11.47
N LEU A 150 5.59 -8.49 -11.22
CA LEU A 150 6.59 -7.43 -11.32
C LEU A 150 7.60 -7.50 -10.17
N MET A 151 8.86 -7.18 -10.50
CA MET A 151 9.96 -6.96 -9.56
C MET A 151 9.74 -5.70 -8.72
N GLY A 152 9.05 -4.71 -9.30
CA GLY A 152 8.75 -3.43 -8.66
C GLY A 152 8.11 -3.58 -7.28
N GLN A 153 8.40 -2.60 -6.43
CA GLN A 153 7.92 -2.52 -5.05
C GLN A 153 7.34 -1.12 -4.82
N ASN A 154 6.34 -0.99 -3.94
CA ASN A 154 5.63 0.28 -3.70
C ASN A 154 5.10 0.92 -4.99
N LEU A 155 4.51 0.11 -5.86
CA LEU A 155 4.05 0.58 -7.15
C LEU A 155 2.77 1.41 -6.96
N SER A 156 2.81 2.68 -7.39
CA SER A 156 1.60 3.51 -7.44
C SER A 156 0.68 2.99 -8.52
N TYR A 157 -0.61 2.82 -8.21
CA TYR A 157 -1.61 2.43 -9.20
C TYR A 157 -1.70 3.40 -10.37
N THR A 158 -1.45 4.70 -10.14
CA THR A 158 -1.43 5.69 -11.22
C THR A 158 -0.22 5.52 -12.15
N SER A 159 0.84 4.84 -11.72
CA SER A 159 1.96 4.51 -12.60
C SER A 159 1.73 3.19 -13.31
N THR A 160 1.28 2.15 -12.61
CA THR A 160 1.11 0.80 -13.20
C THR A 160 -0.11 0.67 -14.11
N MET A 161 -1.14 1.48 -13.88
CA MET A 161 -2.33 1.55 -14.72
C MET A 161 -2.17 2.47 -15.94
N MET A 162 -0.92 2.76 -16.34
CA MET A 162 -0.65 3.46 -17.59
C MET A 162 -1.09 2.61 -18.79
N ALA A 163 -1.67 3.28 -19.77
CA ALA A 163 -2.11 2.69 -21.03
C ALA A 163 -1.96 3.69 -22.17
N GLY A 164 -1.26 3.25 -23.22
CA GLY A 164 -1.06 3.96 -24.48
C GLY A 164 -1.44 3.07 -25.66
N VAL A 165 -2.01 3.68 -26.69
CA VAL A 165 -2.37 3.01 -27.95
C VAL A 165 -1.97 3.89 -29.13
N LYS A 166 -1.43 3.25 -30.16
CA LYS A 166 -1.31 3.80 -31.51
C LYS A 166 -1.91 2.81 -32.50
N GLN A 167 -2.99 3.21 -33.16
CA GLN A 167 -3.56 2.42 -34.25
C GLN A 167 -2.65 2.56 -35.48
N ILE A 168 -2.02 1.48 -35.90
CA ILE A 168 -1.12 1.40 -37.06
C ILE A 168 -1.78 0.76 -38.29
N GLY A 169 -2.91 0.07 -38.10
CA GLY A 169 -3.72 -0.51 -39.17
C GLY A 169 -4.90 0.35 -39.59
N GLU A 170 -5.60 -0.07 -40.64
CA GLU A 170 -6.88 0.54 -41.06
C GLU A 170 -8.04 -0.22 -40.41
N VAL A 171 -8.92 0.50 -39.71
CA VAL A 171 -10.14 -0.08 -39.13
C VAL A 171 -11.39 0.52 -39.76
N THR A 172 -12.50 -0.22 -39.76
CA THR A 172 -13.76 0.24 -40.37
C THR A 172 -14.70 0.80 -39.32
N GLY A 173 -14.90 2.12 -39.36
CA GLY A 173 -15.94 2.79 -38.60
C GLY A 173 -17.29 2.81 -39.32
N LYS A 174 -18.36 3.07 -38.57
CA LYS A 174 -19.73 3.24 -39.08
C LYS A 174 -19.84 4.32 -40.17
N ASN A 175 -19.06 5.39 -40.06
CA ASN A 175 -19.09 6.54 -40.96
C ASN A 175 -18.02 6.49 -42.06
N GLY A 176 -17.19 5.45 -42.10
CA GLY A 176 -16.11 5.30 -43.07
C GLY A 176 -14.87 4.64 -42.48
N LYS A 177 -13.86 4.44 -43.34
CA LYS A 177 -12.56 3.90 -42.94
C LYS A 177 -11.81 4.88 -42.02
N ILE A 178 -11.08 4.33 -41.06
CA ILE A 178 -10.19 5.06 -40.17
C ILE A 178 -8.77 4.60 -40.51
N ALA A 179 -8.00 5.47 -41.14
CA ALA A 179 -6.60 5.19 -41.48
C ALA A 179 -5.71 5.20 -40.23
N ALA A 180 -4.54 4.57 -40.34
CA ALA A 180 -3.51 4.54 -39.33
C ALA A 180 -3.20 5.95 -38.77
N GLY A 181 -2.98 6.03 -37.46
CA GLY A 181 -2.56 7.23 -36.76
C GLY A 181 -1.05 7.46 -36.84
N THR A 182 -0.63 8.65 -36.45
CA THR A 182 0.80 9.04 -36.45
C THR A 182 1.41 9.07 -35.06
N ARG A 183 0.58 9.06 -34.00
CA ARG A 183 1.04 9.22 -32.61
C ARG A 183 0.32 8.29 -31.65
N GLU A 184 0.92 8.09 -30.48
CA GLU A 184 0.25 7.45 -29.35
C GLU A 184 -0.82 8.38 -28.76
N ILE A 185 -1.93 7.79 -28.33
CA ILE A 185 -2.94 8.39 -27.47
C ILE A 185 -2.94 7.58 -26.17
N SER A 186 -2.88 8.28 -25.04
CA SER A 186 -2.65 7.65 -23.74
C SER A 186 -3.59 8.17 -22.66
N ASN A 187 -3.65 7.43 -21.56
CA ASN A 187 -4.27 7.88 -20.31
C ASN A 187 -3.27 8.55 -19.35
N TYR A 188 -1.99 8.64 -19.70
CA TYR A 188 -0.90 9.02 -18.79
C TYR A 188 -0.01 10.12 -19.36
N THR A 189 0.70 10.81 -18.45
CA THR A 189 1.79 11.73 -18.75
C THR A 189 3.13 11.18 -18.24
N LEU A 190 4.21 11.65 -18.86
CA LEU A 190 5.59 11.40 -18.45
C LEU A 190 6.26 12.72 -18.12
N GLU A 191 6.83 12.82 -16.92
CA GLU A 191 7.60 13.98 -16.48
C GLU A 191 8.99 13.55 -15.99
N ASP A 192 10.04 14.13 -16.54
CA ASP A 192 11.40 13.91 -16.02
C ASP A 192 11.65 14.85 -14.83
N LYS A 193 11.81 14.28 -13.62
CA LYS A 193 12.23 15.03 -12.44
C LYS A 193 13.66 14.69 -12.07
N GLN A 194 14.42 15.72 -11.70
CA GLN A 194 15.71 15.53 -11.05
C GLN A 194 15.49 15.27 -9.57
N GLN A 195 15.96 14.12 -9.08
CA GLN A 195 15.99 13.80 -7.66
C GLN A 195 17.45 13.74 -7.22
N THR A 196 17.81 14.55 -6.22
CA THR A 196 19.08 14.40 -5.52
C THR A 196 18.91 13.37 -4.42
N ARG A 197 19.59 12.23 -4.54
CA ARG A 197 19.62 11.18 -3.53
C ARG A 197 20.27 11.68 -2.23
N PRO A 198 19.98 11.02 -1.10
CA PRO A 198 20.73 11.15 0.15
C PRO A 198 22.26 11.26 0.03
N THR A 199 22.81 10.55 -0.95
CA THR A 199 24.25 10.46 -1.24
C THR A 199 24.81 11.70 -1.94
N GLY A 200 23.96 12.67 -2.32
CA GLY A 200 24.33 13.85 -3.11
C GLY A 200 24.28 13.64 -4.63
N GLU A 201 23.99 12.43 -5.10
CA GLU A 201 23.86 12.10 -6.52
C GLU A 201 22.53 12.62 -7.09
N THR A 202 22.57 13.43 -8.15
CA THR A 202 21.37 13.84 -8.88
C THR A 202 21.06 12.83 -9.99
N VAL A 203 19.97 12.09 -9.82
CA VAL A 203 19.42 11.17 -10.82
C VAL A 203 18.20 11.79 -11.48
N LYS A 204 18.10 11.65 -12.80
CA LYS A 204 16.86 11.92 -13.53
C LYS A 204 15.94 10.71 -13.38
N GLN A 205 14.73 10.94 -12.91
CA GLN A 205 13.68 9.93 -12.78
C GLN A 205 12.46 10.38 -13.58
N SER A 206 12.04 9.56 -14.54
CA SER A 206 10.78 9.75 -15.25
C SER A 206 9.62 9.28 -14.35
N ILE A 207 8.67 10.18 -14.12
CA ILE A 207 7.46 9.94 -13.33
C ILE A 207 6.30 9.70 -14.28
N ILE A 208 5.63 8.56 -14.12
CA ILE A 208 4.43 8.18 -14.87
C ILE A 208 3.22 8.52 -14.03
N THR A 209 2.27 9.27 -14.61
CA THR A 209 0.99 9.58 -13.94
C THR A 209 -0.17 9.36 -14.90
N ALA A 210 -0.89 8.25 -14.72
CA ALA A 210 -2.18 8.01 -15.36
C ALA A 210 -3.29 8.85 -14.71
N ASP A 211 -4.19 9.35 -15.55
CA ASP A 211 -5.39 10.07 -15.13
C ASP A 211 -6.33 9.10 -14.40
N LYS A 212 -6.57 9.37 -13.11
CA LYS A 212 -7.41 8.57 -12.22
C LYS A 212 -8.81 8.33 -12.80
N ASN A 213 -9.37 9.30 -13.54
CA ASN A 213 -10.70 9.19 -14.16
C ASN A 213 -10.73 8.25 -15.37
N LYS A 214 -9.57 7.81 -15.84
CA LYS A 214 -9.37 6.89 -16.97
C LYS A 214 -8.84 5.53 -16.52
N ILE A 215 -8.78 5.28 -15.22
CA ILE A 215 -8.46 3.99 -14.63
C ILE A 215 -9.77 3.32 -14.22
N ILE A 216 -9.94 2.06 -14.64
CA ILE A 216 -11.09 1.23 -14.26
C ILE A 216 -10.55 0.04 -13.46
N LEU A 217 -10.91 -0.01 -12.18
CA LEU A 217 -10.65 -1.12 -11.27
C LEU A 217 -12.01 -1.64 -10.77
N PRO A 218 -12.55 -2.73 -11.35
CA PRO A 218 -13.87 -3.26 -11.02
C PRO A 218 -14.04 -3.61 -9.55
N GLU A 219 -12.96 -4.02 -8.86
CA GLU A 219 -13.00 -4.37 -7.44
C GLU A 219 -13.43 -3.21 -6.53
N PHE A 220 -13.31 -1.97 -7.01
CA PHE A 220 -13.65 -0.75 -6.27
C PHE A 220 -14.73 0.05 -6.98
N ASP A 221 -15.53 -0.59 -7.83
CA ASP A 221 -16.66 0.07 -8.46
C ASP A 221 -17.73 0.48 -7.41
N LYS A 222 -18.70 1.29 -7.83
CA LYS A 222 -19.77 1.81 -6.95
C LYS A 222 -20.64 0.73 -6.27
N ASN A 223 -20.64 -0.49 -6.80
CA ASN A 223 -21.47 -1.61 -6.33
C ASN A 223 -20.63 -2.69 -5.63
N SER A 224 -19.32 -2.52 -5.54
CA SER A 224 -18.37 -3.45 -4.95
C SER A 224 -18.60 -3.70 -3.46
N GLY A 225 -19.26 -2.77 -2.76
CA GLY A 225 -19.39 -2.76 -1.30
C GLY A 225 -18.35 -1.87 -0.61
N TRP A 226 -17.36 -1.36 -1.36
CA TRP A 226 -16.41 -0.38 -0.86
C TRP A 226 -17.03 1.03 -0.79
N LYS A 227 -16.81 1.69 0.33
CA LYS A 227 -16.97 3.14 0.51
C LYS A 227 -15.58 3.72 0.74
N ILE A 228 -15.21 4.72 -0.05
CA ILE A 228 -13.89 5.33 -0.04
C ILE A 228 -14.05 6.76 0.45
N ASN A 229 -13.47 7.05 1.61
CA ASN A 229 -13.62 8.31 2.30
C ASN A 229 -12.32 9.11 2.22
N TYR A 230 -12.42 10.34 1.69
CA TYR A 230 -11.30 11.23 1.47
C TYR A 230 -11.28 12.32 2.55
N ILE A 231 -10.12 12.94 2.75
CA ILE A 231 -10.02 14.18 3.52
C ILE A 231 -10.96 15.24 2.92
N GLY A 232 -11.77 15.89 3.75
CA GLY A 232 -12.81 16.84 3.33
C GLY A 232 -14.07 16.19 2.76
N ASN A 233 -14.10 14.87 2.59
CA ASN A 233 -15.23 14.13 2.03
C ASN A 233 -15.38 12.75 2.68
N GLY A 234 -15.89 12.76 3.93
CA GLY A 234 -16.25 11.56 4.68
C GLY A 234 -15.12 10.94 5.49
N GLY A 235 -13.90 11.49 5.43
CA GLY A 235 -12.78 11.04 6.24
C GLY A 235 -13.10 11.10 7.74
N PHE A 236 -12.47 10.22 8.49
CA PHE A 236 -12.75 10.08 9.92
C PHE A 236 -12.12 11.23 10.70
N LYS A 237 -12.93 11.97 11.46
CA LYS A 237 -12.45 13.13 12.23
C LYS A 237 -11.91 12.67 13.58
N ALA A 238 -10.62 12.37 13.62
CA ALA A 238 -9.91 12.02 14.85
C ALA A 238 -9.69 13.27 15.71
N THR A 239 -9.87 13.11 17.02
CA THR A 239 -9.73 14.23 17.95
C THR A 239 -8.82 13.88 19.12
N LYS A 240 -7.96 14.81 19.50
CA LYS A 240 -7.04 14.67 20.63
C LYS A 240 -6.20 13.38 20.49
N ALA A 241 -5.70 13.13 19.29
CA ALA A 241 -4.86 12.00 18.95
C ALA A 241 -3.42 12.25 19.41
N TYR A 242 -2.92 11.48 20.39
CA TYR A 242 -1.57 11.67 20.94
C TYR A 242 -0.48 11.07 20.05
N SER A 243 0.65 11.77 19.93
CA SER A 243 1.80 11.38 19.12
C SER A 243 3.07 11.19 19.97
N GLU A 244 3.62 9.98 20.03
CA GLU A 244 4.92 9.73 20.70
C GLU A 244 6.08 10.43 19.99
N TYR A 245 5.89 10.76 18.72
CA TYR A 245 6.89 11.43 17.89
C TYR A 245 7.15 12.87 18.30
N THR A 246 6.13 13.54 18.82
CA THR A 246 6.15 14.98 19.09
C THR A 246 5.81 15.32 20.54
N GLY A 247 5.18 14.40 21.28
CA GLY A 247 4.66 14.63 22.63
C GLY A 247 3.42 15.51 22.65
N LYS A 248 2.72 15.67 21.52
CA LYS A 248 1.57 16.55 21.35
C LYS A 248 0.32 15.77 20.95
N TYR A 249 -0.82 16.43 21.11
CA TYR A 249 -2.10 15.98 20.59
C TYR A 249 -2.42 16.69 19.28
N GLU A 250 -2.95 15.94 18.33
CA GLU A 250 -3.36 16.43 17.02
C GLU A 250 -4.87 16.20 16.83
N ASN A 251 -5.51 17.07 16.04
CA ASN A 251 -6.84 16.82 15.48
C ASN A 251 -6.67 16.79 13.97
N PHE A 252 -7.17 15.75 13.31
CA PHE A 252 -7.04 15.63 11.87
C PHE A 252 -8.14 14.74 11.29
N GLU A 253 -8.23 14.74 9.97
CA GLU A 253 -9.14 13.87 9.24
C GLU A 253 -8.33 12.71 8.63
N LEU A 254 -8.66 11.49 9.02
CA LEU A 254 -8.04 10.26 8.56
C LEU A 254 -8.80 9.74 7.33
N PRO A 255 -8.22 9.74 6.12
CA PRO A 255 -8.81 9.07 4.98
C PRO A 255 -8.83 7.55 5.22
N TYR A 256 -9.87 6.88 4.75
CA TYR A 256 -9.99 5.44 4.89
C TYR A 256 -10.97 4.85 3.87
N ALA A 257 -10.78 3.58 3.54
CA ALA A 257 -11.77 2.79 2.83
C ALA A 257 -12.42 1.79 3.78
N ILE A 258 -13.70 1.50 3.56
CA ILE A 258 -14.43 0.47 4.29
C ILE A 258 -15.25 -0.38 3.33
N TYR A 259 -15.08 -1.70 3.40
CA TYR A 259 -15.95 -2.67 2.74
C TYR A 259 -17.05 -3.08 3.70
N ILE A 260 -18.30 -3.00 3.24
CA ILE A 260 -19.46 -3.45 4.00
C ILE A 260 -20.19 -4.50 3.15
N PRO A 261 -20.39 -5.73 3.67
CA PRO A 261 -21.22 -6.71 2.98
C PRO A 261 -22.61 -6.13 2.66
N ASN A 262 -23.21 -6.57 1.56
CA ASN A 262 -24.54 -6.06 1.20
C ASN A 262 -25.59 -6.39 2.29
N LYS A 263 -26.73 -5.70 2.23
CA LYS A 263 -27.79 -5.85 3.24
C LYS A 263 -28.25 -7.29 3.44
N GLU A 264 -28.36 -8.08 2.37
CA GLU A 264 -28.77 -9.47 2.46
C GLU A 264 -27.77 -10.30 3.28
N VAL A 265 -26.48 -10.13 3.03
CA VAL A 265 -25.41 -10.81 3.78
C VAL A 265 -25.40 -10.37 5.24
N LEU A 266 -25.56 -9.06 5.53
CA LEU A 266 -25.61 -8.56 6.90
C LEU A 266 -26.77 -9.14 7.69
N GLU A 267 -27.99 -9.12 7.13
CA GLU A 267 -29.17 -9.64 7.83
C GLU A 267 -29.11 -11.16 8.02
N LYS A 268 -28.62 -11.91 7.01
CA LYS A 268 -28.45 -13.36 7.09
C LYS A 268 -27.47 -13.78 8.19
N ASN A 269 -26.46 -12.94 8.49
CA ASN A 269 -25.37 -13.24 9.42
C ASN A 269 -25.38 -12.32 10.65
N LYS A 270 -26.56 -11.80 11.02
CA LYS A 270 -26.70 -10.88 12.15
C LYS A 270 -26.13 -11.46 13.45
N GLY A 271 -25.32 -10.66 14.14
CA GLY A 271 -24.58 -11.06 15.34
C GLY A 271 -23.35 -11.93 15.07
N ASN A 272 -23.00 -12.18 13.80
CA ASN A 272 -21.90 -13.06 13.42
C ASN A 272 -21.00 -12.52 12.29
N ILE A 273 -21.08 -11.23 11.96
CA ILE A 273 -20.16 -10.56 11.03
C ILE A 273 -18.81 -10.33 11.71
N SER A 274 -17.71 -10.64 11.02
CA SER A 274 -16.36 -10.33 11.52
C SER A 274 -15.98 -8.88 11.22
N VAL A 275 -14.96 -8.35 11.89
CA VAL A 275 -14.32 -7.09 11.51
C VAL A 275 -12.84 -7.34 11.27
N VAL A 276 -12.31 -6.83 10.16
CA VAL A 276 -10.89 -6.90 9.85
C VAL A 276 -10.34 -5.50 9.69
N LEU A 277 -9.35 -5.14 10.51
CA LEU A 277 -8.55 -3.94 10.32
C LEU A 277 -7.30 -4.30 9.50
N HIS A 278 -7.18 -3.69 8.33
CA HIS A 278 -6.00 -3.84 7.48
C HIS A 278 -5.14 -2.58 7.45
N MET A 279 -3.86 -2.72 7.79
CA MET A 279 -2.90 -1.63 7.82
C MET A 279 -1.76 -1.85 6.82
N GLU A 280 -1.57 -0.86 5.95
CA GLU A 280 -0.60 -0.93 4.85
C GLU A 280 0.83 -0.53 5.25
N HIS A 281 1.80 -0.88 4.38
CA HIS A 281 3.21 -0.54 4.56
C HIS A 281 3.47 0.95 4.29
N ALA A 282 4.59 1.47 4.78
CA ALA A 282 4.90 2.90 4.67
C ALA A 282 5.14 3.40 3.23
N GLY A 283 5.35 2.49 2.29
CA GLY A 283 5.47 2.81 0.87
C GLY A 283 4.12 3.09 0.19
N ALA A 284 3.00 2.76 0.84
CA ALA A 284 1.65 3.08 0.39
C ALA A 284 1.07 4.33 1.10
N ASN A 285 1.89 5.04 1.89
CA ASN A 285 1.44 6.28 2.51
C ASN A 285 1.16 7.35 1.45
N ASP A 286 -0.05 7.90 1.50
CA ASP A 286 -0.58 8.91 0.61
C ASP A 286 -1.76 9.60 1.33
N THR A 287 -2.31 10.64 0.73
CA THR A 287 -3.62 11.21 1.07
C THR A 287 -4.77 10.55 0.31
N ASP A 288 -4.47 9.87 -0.81
CA ASP A 288 -5.46 9.13 -1.60
C ASP A 288 -5.67 7.71 -1.05
N PRO A 289 -6.83 7.38 -0.45
CA PRO A 289 -7.12 6.04 0.08
C PRO A 289 -7.10 4.93 -0.96
N MET A 290 -7.11 5.25 -2.26
CA MET A 290 -6.85 4.24 -3.29
C MET A 290 -5.43 3.66 -3.19
N ALA A 291 -4.45 4.39 -2.67
CA ALA A 291 -3.09 3.89 -2.52
C ALA A 291 -3.06 2.65 -1.61
N SER A 292 -3.67 2.71 -0.41
CA SER A 292 -3.78 1.55 0.47
C SER A 292 -4.62 0.39 -0.10
N LEU A 293 -5.58 0.67 -0.99
CA LEU A 293 -6.39 -0.37 -1.62
C LEU A 293 -5.68 -1.11 -2.76
N THR A 294 -4.64 -0.50 -3.33
CA THR A 294 -4.05 -0.91 -4.62
C THR A 294 -2.56 -1.20 -4.55
N SER A 295 -1.91 -1.03 -3.40
CA SER A 295 -0.50 -1.40 -3.18
C SER A 295 -0.26 -2.90 -3.15
N THR A 296 -1.24 -3.67 -2.68
CA THR A 296 -1.17 -5.14 -2.58
C THR A 296 -2.53 -5.78 -2.76
N LYS A 297 -2.55 -7.11 -3.00
CA LYS A 297 -3.79 -7.88 -3.15
C LYS A 297 -4.64 -7.98 -1.87
N ALA A 298 -4.15 -7.54 -0.71
CA ALA A 298 -4.79 -7.77 0.58
C ALA A 298 -6.26 -7.34 0.62
N ALA A 299 -6.54 -6.06 0.33
CA ALA A 299 -7.89 -5.50 0.36
C ALA A 299 -8.83 -6.23 -0.63
N ALA A 300 -8.39 -6.39 -1.88
CA ALA A 300 -9.16 -7.07 -2.91
C ALA A 300 -9.44 -8.54 -2.57
N LYS A 301 -8.46 -9.26 -2.01
CA LYS A 301 -8.61 -10.66 -1.58
C LYS A 301 -9.62 -10.79 -0.45
N MET A 302 -9.55 -9.93 0.56
CA MET A 302 -10.45 -10.03 1.69
C MET A 302 -11.90 -9.65 1.33
N ALA A 303 -12.08 -8.70 0.42
CA ALA A 303 -13.40 -8.31 -0.10
C ALA A 303 -13.90 -9.24 -1.24
N SER A 304 -13.10 -10.22 -1.64
CA SER A 304 -13.47 -11.14 -2.72
C SER A 304 -14.72 -11.94 -2.37
N LYS A 305 -15.48 -12.28 -3.41
CA LYS A 305 -16.68 -13.12 -3.26
C LYS A 305 -16.36 -14.44 -2.55
N GLU A 306 -15.26 -15.08 -2.91
CA GLU A 306 -14.86 -16.37 -2.31
C GLU A 306 -14.69 -16.27 -0.80
N LEU A 307 -13.98 -15.24 -0.32
CA LEU A 307 -13.73 -15.10 1.11
C LEU A 307 -14.97 -14.60 1.85
N GLN A 308 -15.72 -13.65 1.28
CA GLN A 308 -16.92 -13.10 1.91
C GLN A 308 -18.09 -14.09 1.98
N GLU A 309 -18.18 -15.07 1.06
CA GLU A 309 -19.18 -16.14 1.15
C GLU A 309 -18.90 -17.11 2.31
N LYS A 310 -17.62 -17.41 2.58
CA LYS A 310 -17.20 -18.29 3.68
C LYS A 310 -17.13 -17.56 5.02
N HIS A 311 -16.62 -16.33 5.00
CA HIS A 311 -16.32 -15.50 6.16
C HIS A 311 -16.80 -14.05 5.96
N PRO A 312 -18.11 -13.79 6.06
CA PRO A 312 -18.66 -12.44 5.97
C PRO A 312 -17.98 -11.49 6.97
N ALA A 313 -17.41 -10.39 6.46
CA ALA A 313 -16.62 -9.46 7.26
C ALA A 313 -16.77 -8.01 6.77
N ILE A 314 -16.81 -7.08 7.72
CA ILE A 314 -16.54 -5.65 7.46
C ILE A 314 -15.03 -5.47 7.44
N ILE A 315 -14.51 -4.75 6.45
CA ILE A 315 -13.06 -4.52 6.29
C ILE A 315 -12.79 -3.04 6.35
N ILE A 316 -11.84 -2.64 7.20
CA ILE A 316 -11.44 -1.25 7.39
C ILE A 316 -10.00 -1.12 6.93
N VAL A 317 -9.74 -0.18 6.01
CA VAL A 317 -8.42 0.10 5.46
C VAL A 317 -8.11 1.60 5.63
N PRO A 318 -7.51 2.01 6.75
CA PRO A 318 -7.04 3.38 6.93
C PRO A 318 -5.93 3.74 5.93
N GLN A 319 -5.91 5.01 5.52
CA GLN A 319 -4.86 5.57 4.67
C GLN A 319 -4.02 6.54 5.50
N VAL A 320 -2.78 6.15 5.76
CA VAL A 320 -1.83 6.94 6.53
C VAL A 320 -1.15 7.97 5.63
N GLU A 321 -1.08 9.23 6.09
CA GLU A 321 -0.37 10.28 5.37
C GLU A 321 1.16 10.11 5.49
N GLU A 322 1.90 10.39 4.41
CA GLU A 322 3.36 10.18 4.37
C GLU A 322 4.13 11.06 5.36
N ASN A 323 3.61 12.25 5.67
CA ASN A 323 4.18 13.16 6.67
C ASN A 323 3.86 12.74 8.12
N ARG A 324 2.90 11.84 8.35
CA ARG A 324 2.54 11.38 9.70
C ARG A 324 3.26 10.09 10.03
N ARG A 325 3.10 9.06 9.17
CA ARG A 325 3.51 7.66 9.39
C ARG A 325 2.84 7.07 10.65
N SER A 326 2.47 5.80 10.69
CA SER A 326 1.82 5.23 11.88
C SER A 326 2.81 4.77 12.94
N THR A 327 3.90 4.14 12.52
CA THR A 327 4.97 3.63 13.38
C THR A 327 6.35 3.86 12.76
N ASN A 328 7.39 3.69 13.57
CA ASN A 328 8.77 3.79 13.15
C ASN A 328 9.63 2.65 13.71
N ASP A 329 10.82 2.48 13.15
CA ASP A 329 11.77 1.40 13.50
C ASP A 329 12.38 1.55 14.90
N VAL A 330 12.05 2.65 15.60
CA VAL A 330 12.43 2.90 16.99
C VAL A 330 11.31 2.59 17.98
N VAL A 331 10.34 1.78 17.55
CA VAL A 331 9.19 1.24 18.31
C VAL A 331 8.32 2.31 18.97
N SER A 332 7.99 3.32 18.19
CA SER A 332 7.09 4.41 18.58
C SER A 332 5.96 4.56 17.59
N SER A 333 4.79 5.01 18.07
CA SER A 333 3.62 5.26 17.23
C SER A 333 3.13 6.71 17.29
N SER A 334 2.62 7.21 16.17
CA SER A 334 2.17 8.60 16.00
C SER A 334 0.71 8.79 16.42
N GLU A 335 0.19 10.00 16.17
CA GLU A 335 -1.23 10.34 16.25
C GLU A 335 -2.14 9.52 15.33
N GLU A 336 -1.59 8.74 14.40
CA GLU A 336 -2.35 7.78 13.59
C GLU A 336 -2.90 6.62 14.45
N ASN A 337 -2.13 6.12 15.42
CA ASN A 337 -2.56 5.00 16.27
C ASN A 337 -3.91 5.29 16.99
N PRO A 338 -4.05 6.37 17.79
CA PRO A 338 -5.30 6.65 18.47
C PRO A 338 -6.42 7.02 17.49
N ALA A 339 -6.12 7.68 16.36
CA ALA A 339 -7.11 7.94 15.32
C ALA A 339 -7.70 6.65 14.72
N ILE A 340 -6.86 5.64 14.49
CA ILE A 340 -7.28 4.32 13.99
C ILE A 340 -8.08 3.56 15.04
N TRP A 341 -7.72 3.67 16.33
CA TRP A 341 -8.55 3.15 17.42
C TRP A 341 -9.93 3.81 17.46
N GLU A 342 -10.02 5.13 17.37
CA GLU A 342 -11.30 5.83 17.34
C GLU A 342 -12.14 5.42 16.13
N LEU A 343 -11.52 5.27 14.96
CA LEU A 343 -12.19 4.78 13.75
C LEU A 343 -12.74 3.37 13.98
N LEU A 344 -11.92 2.45 14.47
CA LEU A 344 -12.34 1.07 14.75
C LEU A 344 -13.49 1.03 15.77
N ASP A 345 -13.36 1.75 16.88
CA ASP A 345 -14.41 1.86 17.90
C ASP A 345 -15.72 2.44 17.33
N SER A 346 -15.62 3.40 16.41
CA SER A 346 -16.79 3.98 15.74
C SER A 346 -17.51 2.98 14.85
N VAL A 347 -16.78 2.13 14.11
CA VAL A 347 -17.35 1.07 13.26
C VAL A 347 -18.00 -0.01 14.11
N LEU A 348 -17.34 -0.45 15.19
CA LEU A 348 -17.92 -1.41 16.14
C LEU A 348 -19.23 -0.90 16.73
N LYS A 349 -19.31 0.41 17.01
CA LYS A 349 -20.52 1.06 17.50
C LYS A 349 -21.61 1.17 16.42
N GLU A 350 -21.26 1.58 15.20
CA GLU A 350 -22.21 1.77 14.10
C GLU A 350 -22.89 0.45 13.71
N TYR A 351 -22.11 -0.63 13.60
CA TYR A 351 -22.60 -1.96 13.18
C TYR A 351 -22.90 -2.87 14.38
N LYS A 352 -23.12 -2.28 15.56
CA LYS A 352 -23.49 -3.00 16.77
C LYS A 352 -24.73 -3.86 16.52
N GLY A 353 -24.66 -5.13 16.91
CA GLY A 353 -25.72 -6.14 16.70
C GLY A 353 -25.59 -6.93 15.40
N TYR A 354 -24.75 -6.50 14.45
CA TYR A 354 -24.31 -7.35 13.32
C TYR A 354 -22.99 -8.03 13.61
N ILE A 355 -22.08 -7.31 14.28
CA ILE A 355 -20.71 -7.78 14.56
C ILE A 355 -20.69 -8.79 15.70
N ASN A 356 -19.81 -9.79 15.56
CA ASN A 356 -19.34 -10.63 16.65
C ASN A 356 -18.01 -10.08 17.18
N GLU A 357 -18.02 -9.51 18.39
CA GLU A 357 -16.83 -8.90 19.01
C GLU A 357 -15.72 -9.93 19.35
N SER A 358 -16.03 -11.23 19.32
CA SER A 358 -15.04 -12.30 19.44
C SER A 358 -14.32 -12.61 18.13
N ARG A 359 -14.62 -11.88 17.05
CA ARG A 359 -14.13 -12.05 15.68
C ARG A 359 -13.67 -10.72 15.07
N ILE A 360 -12.86 -9.99 15.84
CA ILE A 360 -12.18 -8.78 15.39
C ILE A 360 -10.72 -9.13 15.09
N TYR A 361 -10.24 -8.82 13.89
CA TYR A 361 -8.96 -9.30 13.38
C TYR A 361 -8.08 -8.15 12.89
N GLY A 362 -6.77 -8.35 12.93
CA GLY A 362 -5.78 -7.47 12.34
C GLY A 362 -5.03 -8.17 11.21
N THR A 363 -4.77 -7.46 10.10
CA THR A 363 -3.80 -7.90 9.10
C THR A 363 -3.01 -6.74 8.54
N GLY A 364 -1.73 -6.92 8.23
CA GLY A 364 -0.95 -5.79 7.71
C GLY A 364 0.47 -6.15 7.37
N GLN A 365 1.18 -5.19 6.79
CA GLN A 365 2.57 -5.38 6.39
C GLN A 365 3.48 -4.23 6.82
N SER A 366 4.75 -4.55 7.06
CA SER A 366 5.77 -3.58 7.48
C SER A 366 5.22 -2.67 8.58
N MET A 367 5.34 -1.34 8.44
CA MET A 367 4.77 -0.31 9.31
C MET A 367 3.32 -0.57 9.78
N GLY A 368 2.47 -1.12 8.91
CA GLY A 368 1.09 -1.44 9.25
C GLY A 368 0.96 -2.61 10.21
N GLY A 369 1.71 -3.69 9.99
CA GLY A 369 1.76 -4.81 10.94
C GLY A 369 2.50 -4.44 12.23
N MET A 370 3.50 -3.54 12.18
CA MET A 370 4.11 -2.95 13.37
C MET A 370 3.07 -2.22 14.23
N LEU A 371 2.19 -1.43 13.59
CA LEU A 371 1.08 -0.77 14.28
C LEU A 371 0.13 -1.78 14.92
N LEU A 372 -0.23 -2.85 14.20
CA LEU A 372 -1.13 -3.88 14.75
C LEU A 372 -0.52 -4.61 15.95
N LEU A 373 0.79 -4.86 15.96
CA LEU A 373 1.48 -5.41 17.14
C LEU A 373 1.44 -4.43 18.32
N ASP A 374 1.67 -3.14 18.08
CA ASP A 374 1.54 -2.09 19.11
C ASP A 374 0.11 -2.00 19.64
N MET A 375 -0.88 -2.04 18.76
CA MET A 375 -2.30 -2.02 19.11
C MET A 375 -2.71 -3.27 19.91
N ALA A 376 -2.33 -4.47 19.47
CA ALA A 376 -2.60 -5.72 20.18
C ALA A 376 -2.04 -5.68 21.62
N ALA A 377 -0.90 -5.01 21.79
CA ALA A 377 -0.28 -4.82 23.09
C ALA A 377 -1.03 -3.80 23.98
N GLN A 378 -1.58 -2.73 23.38
CA GLN A 378 -2.29 -1.66 24.10
C GLN A 378 -3.66 -2.07 24.65
N ARG A 379 -4.40 -2.89 23.89
CA ARG A 379 -5.68 -3.48 24.30
C ARG A 379 -5.57 -4.99 24.20
N ASP A 380 -5.02 -5.59 25.26
CA ASP A 380 -4.69 -7.00 25.34
C ASP A 380 -5.93 -7.89 25.14
N ASN A 381 -5.80 -8.90 24.29
CA ASN A 381 -6.90 -9.74 23.81
C ASN A 381 -8.04 -8.95 23.16
N PHE A 382 -7.80 -7.79 22.54
CA PHE A 382 -8.81 -7.10 21.75
C PHE A 382 -9.02 -7.82 20.42
N PHE A 383 -7.93 -8.15 19.73
CA PHE A 383 -7.98 -8.92 18.48
C PHE A 383 -8.14 -10.41 18.81
N ALA A 384 -9.05 -11.07 18.09
CA ALA A 384 -9.16 -12.50 18.08
C ALA A 384 -7.94 -13.15 17.42
N GLY A 385 -7.33 -12.47 16.44
CA GLY A 385 -6.05 -12.85 15.85
C GLY A 385 -5.47 -11.74 14.97
N VAL A 386 -4.15 -11.82 14.76
CA VAL A 386 -3.37 -10.89 13.94
C VAL A 386 -2.51 -11.70 12.96
N ALA A 387 -2.67 -11.47 11.66
CA ALA A 387 -1.85 -12.09 10.61
C ALA A 387 -1.03 -11.02 9.86
N ILE A 388 0.29 -11.03 9.97
CA ILE A 388 1.15 -9.91 9.54
C ILE A 388 2.35 -10.34 8.70
N LEU A 389 2.78 -9.47 7.78
CA LEU A 389 3.78 -9.78 6.77
C LEU A 389 4.95 -8.79 6.82
N GLY A 390 6.17 -9.28 7.01
CA GLY A 390 7.38 -8.46 7.03
C GLY A 390 7.31 -7.37 8.09
N SER A 391 6.78 -7.71 9.27
CA SER A 391 6.50 -6.77 10.36
C SER A 391 7.18 -7.22 11.64
N GLN A 392 7.49 -6.26 12.51
CA GLN A 392 8.21 -6.51 13.75
C GLN A 392 7.89 -5.46 14.80
N TRP A 393 7.87 -5.83 16.06
CA TRP A 393 7.76 -4.88 17.16
C TRP A 393 8.64 -5.32 18.32
N SER A 394 9.03 -4.39 19.19
CA SER A 394 10.02 -4.68 20.24
C SER A 394 9.98 -3.70 21.42
N ASN A 395 10.91 -3.84 22.37
CA ASN A 395 10.93 -3.19 23.67
C ASN A 395 11.78 -1.96 23.51
N ASN A 396 11.26 -0.89 24.05
CA ASN A 396 12.08 0.25 24.32
C ASN A 396 11.59 0.81 25.64
N TYR A 397 12.35 0.52 26.69
CA TYR A 397 12.03 1.07 28.00
C TYR A 397 12.28 2.59 28.04
N ASN A 398 13.25 3.07 27.26
CA ASN A 398 13.63 4.50 27.19
C ASN A 398 13.07 5.17 25.92
N LYS A 399 11.80 4.91 25.60
CA LYS A 399 11.10 5.48 24.43
C LYS A 399 11.18 6.99 24.35
N ASP A 400 11.01 7.67 25.48
CA ASP A 400 11.06 9.12 25.55
C ASP A 400 12.45 9.65 25.20
N PHE A 401 13.50 9.04 25.74
CA PHE A 401 14.87 9.36 25.37
C PHE A 401 15.11 9.18 23.86
N GLN A 402 14.65 8.05 23.29
CA GLN A 402 14.82 7.78 21.86
C GLN A 402 14.04 8.74 20.96
N ASN A 403 12.93 9.30 21.45
CA ASN A 403 12.15 10.33 20.75
C ASN A 403 12.48 11.75 21.23
N ASN A 404 13.73 12.04 21.53
CA ASN A 404 14.19 13.39 21.87
C ASN A 404 13.44 14.02 23.06
N GLY A 405 13.05 13.23 24.05
CA GLY A 405 12.30 13.65 25.24
C GLY A 405 10.80 13.82 25.03
N ALA A 406 10.26 13.45 23.86
CA ALA A 406 8.81 13.35 23.69
C ALA A 406 8.28 12.22 24.61
N PRO A 407 7.31 12.49 25.50
CA PRO A 407 6.88 11.46 26.44
C PRO A 407 6.31 10.23 25.74
N ALA A 408 6.64 9.05 26.25
CA ALA A 408 6.04 7.80 25.78
C ALA A 408 4.51 7.82 25.95
N ARG A 409 3.81 7.11 25.07
CA ARG A 409 2.36 6.92 25.16
C ARG A 409 2.04 6.12 26.42
N SER A 410 1.03 6.55 27.17
CA SER A 410 0.60 5.94 28.43
C SER A 410 -0.92 5.97 28.57
N PRO A 411 -1.51 5.17 29.47
CA PRO A 411 -2.93 5.26 29.77
C PRO A 411 -3.41 6.63 30.27
N GLN A 412 -2.50 7.52 30.71
CA GLN A 412 -2.84 8.86 31.20
C GLN A 412 -2.83 9.92 30.10
N ASN A 413 -1.88 9.87 29.17
CA ASN A 413 -1.81 10.82 28.05
C ASN A 413 -2.52 10.30 26.78
N ASP A 414 -2.88 9.02 26.73
CA ASP A 414 -3.63 8.45 25.62
C ASP A 414 -4.68 7.46 26.12
N SER A 415 -5.77 7.98 26.68
CA SER A 415 -6.88 7.13 27.10
C SER A 415 -7.60 6.44 25.94
N ILE A 416 -7.39 6.89 24.70
CA ILE A 416 -8.03 6.33 23.49
C ILE A 416 -7.37 4.98 23.17
N SER A 417 -6.05 4.95 23.00
CA SER A 417 -5.35 3.69 22.71
C SER A 417 -5.55 2.65 23.82
N PHE A 418 -5.60 3.09 25.08
CA PHE A 418 -5.75 2.23 26.24
C PHE A 418 -7.21 2.14 26.77
N ASN A 419 -8.22 2.35 25.91
CA ASN A 419 -9.64 2.45 26.28
C ASN A 419 -10.29 1.10 26.68
N GLY A 420 -9.78 0.47 27.73
CA GLY A 420 -10.32 -0.78 28.25
C GLY A 420 -10.02 -2.00 27.39
N PHE A 421 -10.48 -3.14 27.93
CA PHE A 421 -10.09 -4.51 27.59
C PHE A 421 -8.58 -4.75 27.53
N GLY A 422 -8.06 -5.15 28.69
CA GLY A 422 -6.76 -5.78 28.84
C GLY A 422 -5.61 -4.81 28.87
N LEU A 423 -5.26 -4.27 30.04
CA LEU A 423 -3.88 -4.03 30.44
C LEU A 423 -3.82 -3.61 31.91
N ASP A 424 -2.80 -4.09 32.60
CA ASP A 424 -2.34 -3.54 33.86
C ASP A 424 -1.78 -2.13 33.57
N LYS A 425 -2.57 -1.09 33.91
CA LYS A 425 -2.18 0.33 33.76
C LYS A 425 -0.83 0.67 34.39
N LYS A 426 -0.27 -0.20 35.24
CA LYS A 426 1.04 -0.03 35.88
C LYS A 426 2.19 -0.62 35.06
N ASN A 427 1.93 -1.52 34.11
CA ASN A 427 2.96 -2.29 33.41
C ASN A 427 2.96 -2.13 31.87
N TYR A 428 2.23 -1.16 31.31
CA TYR A 428 2.12 -0.94 29.86
C TYR A 428 3.46 -0.72 29.10
N GLN A 429 4.57 -0.49 29.80
CA GLN A 429 5.93 -0.35 29.21
C GLN A 429 6.81 -1.59 29.40
N ASN A 430 6.31 -2.65 30.03
CA ASN A 430 7.05 -3.89 30.15
C ASN A 430 6.89 -4.70 28.85
N TRP A 431 7.97 -5.29 28.35
CA TRP A 431 7.99 -6.09 27.12
C TRP A 431 6.83 -7.08 27.02
N TYR A 432 6.55 -7.74 28.14
CA TYR A 432 5.49 -8.73 28.26
C TYR A 432 4.08 -8.16 27.93
N TYR A 433 3.90 -6.84 28.00
CA TYR A 433 2.71 -6.10 27.57
C TYR A 433 2.95 -5.24 26.31
N MET A 434 4.12 -5.32 25.68
CA MET A 434 4.46 -4.62 24.43
C MET A 434 4.46 -5.55 23.22
N ILE A 435 4.70 -6.85 23.42
CA ILE A 435 4.40 -7.88 22.42
C ILE A 435 3.33 -8.76 23.04
N SER A 436 2.11 -8.64 22.51
CA SER A 436 0.99 -9.47 22.93
C SER A 436 1.28 -10.96 22.68
N ASP A 437 0.72 -11.84 23.51
CA ASP A 437 0.68 -13.29 23.27
C ASP A 437 -0.68 -13.74 22.71
N ASP A 438 -1.38 -12.79 22.08
CA ASP A 438 -2.53 -13.03 21.22
C ASP A 438 -2.22 -14.10 20.17
N ASN A 439 -3.26 -14.53 19.47
CA ASN A 439 -3.09 -15.35 18.27
C ASN A 439 -2.39 -14.49 17.21
N ILE A 440 -1.08 -14.70 17.02
CA ILE A 440 -0.26 -13.98 16.05
C ILE A 440 0.30 -14.99 15.06
N LEU A 441 0.05 -14.76 13.77
CA LEU A 441 0.71 -15.43 12.68
C LEU A 441 1.54 -14.39 11.93
N VAL A 442 2.85 -14.60 11.88
CA VAL A 442 3.76 -13.70 11.18
C VAL A 442 4.49 -14.43 10.08
N HIS A 443 4.60 -13.80 8.91
CA HIS A 443 5.51 -14.24 7.87
C HIS A 443 6.61 -13.22 7.63
N THR A 444 7.85 -13.66 7.53
CA THR A 444 8.99 -12.83 7.15
C THR A 444 9.74 -13.44 5.97
N ALA A 445 10.64 -12.69 5.34
CA ALA A 445 11.58 -13.23 4.37
C ALA A 445 12.99 -13.32 4.97
N SER A 446 13.78 -14.32 4.61
CA SER A 446 15.11 -14.56 5.20
C SER A 446 16.07 -13.37 5.07
N ASN A 447 16.03 -12.64 3.94
CA ASN A 447 16.82 -11.41 3.74
C ASN A 447 16.12 -10.13 4.22
N ASP A 448 14.95 -10.24 4.85
CA ASP A 448 14.39 -9.16 5.65
C ASP A 448 15.15 -9.05 6.97
N LEU A 449 16.34 -8.44 6.90
CA LEU A 449 17.23 -8.32 8.05
C LEU A 449 16.59 -7.53 9.21
N MET A 450 15.57 -6.72 8.94
CA MET A 450 14.86 -5.96 9.94
C MET A 450 13.87 -6.85 10.69
N ALA A 451 12.89 -7.43 10.00
CA ALA A 451 11.84 -8.19 10.66
C ALA A 451 12.34 -9.55 11.17
N THR A 452 12.99 -10.33 10.30
CA THR A 452 13.44 -11.70 10.62
C THR A 452 14.41 -11.73 11.79
N SER A 453 15.36 -10.80 11.85
CA SER A 453 16.33 -10.77 12.96
C SER A 453 15.68 -10.44 14.30
N LEU A 454 14.63 -9.61 14.30
CA LEU A 454 13.91 -9.29 15.52
C LEU A 454 13.03 -10.45 15.98
N TRP A 455 12.40 -11.19 15.07
CA TRP A 455 11.69 -12.43 15.39
C TRP A 455 12.61 -13.54 15.92
N LYS A 456 13.83 -13.66 15.37
CA LYS A 456 14.88 -14.53 15.94
C LYS A 456 15.20 -14.14 17.40
N THR A 457 15.29 -12.85 17.66
CA THR A 457 15.53 -12.32 19.02
C THR A 457 14.34 -12.58 19.96
N ILE A 458 13.10 -12.44 19.48
CA ILE A 458 11.88 -12.78 20.23
C ILE A 458 11.87 -14.29 20.58
N GLN A 459 12.18 -15.15 19.60
CA GLN A 459 12.26 -16.59 19.81
C GLN A 459 13.31 -16.96 20.87
N GLU A 460 14.47 -16.30 20.90
CA GLU A 460 15.46 -16.50 21.97
C GLU A 460 14.90 -16.15 23.36
N TYR A 461 14.19 -15.03 23.49
CA TYR A 461 13.60 -14.61 24.77
C TYR A 461 12.51 -15.58 25.26
N PHE A 462 11.62 -16.01 24.37
CA PHE A 462 10.59 -17.01 24.69
C PHE A 462 11.22 -18.34 25.08
N LYS A 463 12.25 -18.78 24.35
CA LYS A 463 12.99 -20.01 24.65
C LYS A 463 13.67 -19.95 26.02
N ALA A 464 14.26 -18.81 26.39
CA ALA A 464 14.82 -18.60 27.72
C ALA A 464 13.76 -18.62 28.83
N ALA A 465 12.50 -18.33 28.50
CA ALA A 465 11.33 -18.46 29.37
C ALA A 465 10.66 -19.85 29.33
N GLY A 466 11.24 -20.82 28.62
CA GLY A 466 10.71 -22.17 28.51
C GLY A 466 9.56 -22.34 27.51
N VAL A 467 9.36 -21.38 26.60
CA VAL A 467 8.34 -21.42 25.54
C VAL A 467 9.02 -21.47 24.17
N GLU A 468 8.57 -22.36 23.30
CA GLU A 468 9.05 -22.43 21.92
C GLU A 468 8.00 -21.87 20.97
N ILE A 469 8.39 -20.89 20.15
CA ILE A 469 7.54 -20.32 19.10
C ILE A 469 7.54 -21.28 17.92
N ALA A 470 6.35 -21.68 17.46
CA ALA A 470 6.20 -22.51 16.29
C ALA A 470 6.79 -21.79 15.06
N HIS A 471 7.70 -22.45 14.37
CA HIS A 471 8.45 -21.89 13.24
C HIS A 471 8.66 -22.94 12.16
N ASP A 472 8.47 -22.54 10.91
CA ASP A 472 8.83 -23.34 9.73
C ASP A 472 9.35 -22.41 8.63
N GLU A 473 10.18 -22.93 7.73
CA GLU A 473 10.81 -22.18 6.64
C GLU A 473 10.55 -22.85 5.30
N TRP A 474 10.15 -22.08 4.28
CA TRP A 474 9.91 -22.62 2.94
C TRP A 474 10.22 -21.65 1.80
N ASP A 475 10.38 -22.21 0.59
CA ASP A 475 10.57 -21.43 -0.62
C ASP A 475 9.24 -20.80 -1.08
N PRO A 476 9.13 -19.46 -1.21
CA PRO A 476 7.91 -18.78 -1.63
C PRO A 476 7.48 -19.10 -3.07
N TYR A 477 8.32 -19.82 -3.83
CA TYR A 477 8.04 -20.26 -5.20
C TYR A 477 7.55 -21.72 -5.28
N LEU A 478 7.40 -22.41 -4.14
CA LEU A 478 6.63 -23.65 -4.13
C LEU A 478 5.21 -23.40 -4.63
N SER A 479 4.54 -24.45 -5.09
CA SER A 479 3.12 -24.34 -5.43
C SER A 479 2.33 -23.79 -4.23
N ILE A 480 1.29 -23.00 -4.50
CA ILE A 480 0.44 -22.43 -3.44
C ILE A 480 -0.13 -23.53 -2.53
N GLU A 481 -0.45 -24.71 -3.08
CA GLU A 481 -0.89 -25.86 -2.31
C GLU A 481 0.16 -26.34 -1.30
N GLU A 482 1.42 -26.45 -1.71
CA GLU A 482 2.52 -26.87 -0.82
C GLU A 482 2.81 -25.81 0.24
N GLN A 483 2.78 -24.52 -0.12
CA GLN A 483 2.93 -23.43 0.86
C GLN A 483 1.82 -23.48 1.93
N ASN A 484 0.56 -23.62 1.52
CA ASN A 484 -0.57 -23.79 2.44
C ASN A 484 -0.40 -25.02 3.36
N LYS A 485 0.13 -26.14 2.86
CA LYS A 485 0.39 -27.35 3.68
C LYS A 485 1.42 -27.11 4.78
N ILE A 486 2.51 -26.41 4.45
CA ILE A 486 3.57 -26.09 5.42
C ILE A 486 3.04 -25.13 6.49
N ASP A 487 2.36 -24.05 6.05
CA ASP A 487 1.80 -23.03 6.94
C ASP A 487 0.76 -23.62 7.91
N LYS A 488 -0.11 -24.50 7.40
CA LYS A 488 -1.07 -25.25 8.21
C LYS A 488 -0.40 -26.22 9.18
N LYS A 489 0.65 -26.92 8.76
CA LYS A 489 1.39 -27.84 9.64
C LYS A 489 2.05 -27.07 10.80
N MET A 490 2.65 -25.91 10.52
CA MET A 490 3.31 -25.06 11.51
C MET A 490 2.36 -24.64 12.63
N THR A 491 1.12 -24.29 12.29
CA THR A 491 0.11 -23.79 13.24
C THR A 491 -0.66 -24.88 13.99
N ILE A 492 -0.49 -26.16 13.62
CA ILE A 492 -1.10 -27.29 14.33
C ILE A 492 -0.22 -27.67 15.53
N HIS A 493 -0.47 -27.02 16.66
CA HIS A 493 0.12 -27.37 17.94
C HIS A 493 -0.81 -26.98 19.11
N ASP A 494 -0.45 -27.37 20.33
CA ASP A 494 -1.13 -26.90 21.54
C ASP A 494 -0.93 -25.38 21.66
N ASN A 495 -2.01 -24.62 21.46
CA ASN A 495 -2.02 -23.17 21.54
C ASN A 495 -2.70 -22.67 22.84
N THR A 496 -2.90 -23.54 23.84
CA THR A 496 -3.63 -23.22 25.07
C THR A 496 -2.73 -22.71 26.20
N LYS A 497 -1.40 -22.79 26.03
CA LYS A 497 -0.42 -22.43 27.05
C LYS A 497 0.13 -21.02 26.85
N PRO A 498 0.58 -20.35 27.92
CA PRO A 498 1.20 -19.04 27.80
C PRO A 498 2.27 -18.95 26.71
N GLY A 499 2.17 -17.93 25.84
CA GLY A 499 3.14 -17.68 24.77
C GLY A 499 3.06 -18.61 23.56
N THR A 500 2.18 -19.61 23.55
CA THR A 500 1.97 -20.50 22.38
C THR A 500 0.94 -19.94 21.39
N GLY A 501 0.61 -18.64 21.46
CA GLY A 501 -0.27 -17.98 20.48
C GLY A 501 0.44 -17.52 19.21
N ILE A 502 1.78 -17.48 19.26
CA ILE A 502 2.63 -16.92 18.20
C ILE A 502 3.13 -18.03 17.29
N ASN A 503 2.96 -17.82 15.99
CA ASN A 503 3.39 -18.68 14.91
C ASN A 503 4.21 -17.86 13.90
N TRP A 504 5.32 -18.39 13.43
CA TRP A 504 6.25 -17.66 12.57
C TRP A 504 6.66 -18.47 11.34
N GLY A 505 6.14 -18.08 10.17
CA GLY A 505 6.62 -18.57 8.88
C GLY A 505 7.79 -17.75 8.35
N GLU A 506 8.83 -18.39 7.84
CA GLU A 506 9.96 -17.72 7.17
C GLU A 506 10.03 -18.15 5.71
N PHE A 507 9.90 -17.20 4.78
CA PHE A 507 10.23 -17.45 3.38
C PHE A 507 11.75 -17.50 3.24
N SER A 508 12.29 -18.60 2.69
CA SER A 508 13.74 -18.85 2.57
C SER A 508 14.48 -17.86 1.66
N LYS A 509 13.74 -17.05 0.91
CA LYS A 509 14.27 -15.98 0.05
C LYS A 509 13.29 -14.81 -0.02
N GLY A 510 13.71 -13.76 -0.72
CA GLY A 510 12.96 -12.52 -0.86
C GLY A 510 13.68 -11.36 -0.20
N SER A 511 12.91 -10.30 0.06
CA SER A 511 13.32 -9.08 0.75
C SER A 511 12.17 -8.64 1.67
N HIS A 512 12.41 -7.65 2.52
CA HIS A 512 11.36 -7.04 3.35
C HIS A 512 10.06 -6.80 2.57
N MET A 513 10.19 -6.20 1.38
CA MET A 513 9.09 -5.78 0.54
C MET A 513 8.45 -6.91 -0.28
N SER A 514 9.17 -8.00 -0.55
CA SER A 514 8.58 -9.15 -1.27
C SER A 514 7.72 -10.02 -0.34
N THR A 515 7.93 -9.91 0.97
CA THR A 515 7.22 -10.70 1.99
C THR A 515 5.71 -10.65 1.82
N TRP A 516 5.13 -9.47 1.56
CA TRP A 516 3.67 -9.38 1.38
C TRP A 516 3.16 -9.81 0.01
N LYS A 517 4.00 -9.73 -1.04
CA LYS A 517 3.68 -10.38 -2.32
C LYS A 517 3.54 -11.89 -2.12
N TYR A 518 4.45 -12.48 -1.34
CA TYR A 518 4.46 -13.91 -1.03
C TYR A 518 3.44 -14.33 0.02
N GLY A 519 3.13 -13.48 1.00
CA GLY A 519 2.14 -13.81 2.03
C GLY A 519 0.71 -13.73 1.49
N TYR A 520 0.37 -12.70 0.72
CA TYR A 520 -1.02 -12.54 0.22
C TYR A 520 -1.38 -13.46 -0.95
N GLN A 521 -0.42 -14.16 -1.56
CA GLN A 521 -0.74 -15.28 -2.46
C GLN A 521 -1.26 -16.51 -1.71
N ILE A 522 -0.90 -16.69 -0.44
CA ILE A 522 -1.28 -17.86 0.37
C ILE A 522 -2.66 -17.61 0.98
N ASP A 523 -3.54 -18.60 0.92
CA ASP A 523 -4.91 -18.49 1.43
C ASP A 523 -4.99 -18.79 2.93
N TYR A 524 -4.16 -19.72 3.40
CA TYR A 524 -4.18 -20.21 4.77
C TYR A 524 -4.07 -19.12 5.86
N PRO A 525 -3.25 -18.06 5.75
CA PRO A 525 -3.22 -17.01 6.76
C PRO A 525 -4.58 -16.36 7.01
N PHE A 526 -5.42 -16.20 5.98
CA PHE A 526 -6.77 -15.68 6.13
C PHE A 526 -7.72 -16.72 6.74
N GLU A 527 -7.63 -17.98 6.31
CA GLU A 527 -8.41 -19.08 6.90
C GLU A 527 -8.12 -19.21 8.39
N TRP A 528 -6.84 -19.29 8.76
CA TRP A 528 -6.36 -19.32 10.14
C TRP A 528 -6.88 -18.10 10.92
N LEU A 529 -6.80 -16.89 10.35
CA LEU A 529 -7.27 -15.67 11.01
C LEU A 529 -8.76 -15.79 11.37
N PHE A 530 -9.62 -16.22 10.45
CA PHE A 530 -11.06 -16.37 10.69
C PHE A 530 -11.44 -17.54 11.61
N GLU A 531 -10.53 -18.49 11.84
CA GLU A 531 -10.69 -19.55 12.84
C GLU A 531 -10.43 -19.04 14.27
N GLN A 532 -9.64 -17.97 14.42
CA GLN A 532 -9.30 -17.47 15.75
C GLN A 532 -10.50 -16.85 16.46
N ARG A 533 -10.48 -16.96 17.79
CA ARG A 533 -11.51 -16.45 18.69
C ARG A 533 -10.88 -15.73 19.87
N ARG A 534 -11.42 -14.59 20.23
CA ARG A 534 -10.93 -13.77 21.35
C ARG A 534 -10.82 -14.54 22.67
N GLU A 535 -11.76 -15.43 22.93
CA GLU A 535 -11.81 -16.25 24.15
C GLU A 535 -10.60 -17.17 24.28
N THR A 536 -10.05 -17.66 23.16
CA THR A 536 -8.87 -18.54 23.17
C THR A 536 -7.64 -17.80 23.65
N ALA A 537 -7.45 -16.55 23.21
CA ALA A 537 -6.37 -15.69 23.69
C ALA A 537 -6.54 -15.38 25.17
N GLN A 538 -7.75 -15.00 25.60
CA GLN A 538 -8.06 -14.68 27.00
C GLN A 538 -7.80 -15.84 27.96
N ALA A 539 -8.03 -17.08 27.53
CA ALA A 539 -7.83 -18.28 28.35
C ALA A 539 -6.37 -18.72 28.48
N ARG A 540 -5.49 -18.33 27.53
CA ARG A 540 -4.12 -18.84 27.40
C ARG A 540 -3.22 -18.52 28.60
N GLY A 541 -3.53 -17.45 29.31
CA GLY A 541 -2.62 -16.90 30.31
C GLY A 541 -1.32 -16.44 29.66
N LYS A 542 -0.32 -16.15 30.49
CA LYS A 542 0.72 -15.17 30.16
C LYS A 542 2.11 -15.64 30.58
N VAL A 543 3.15 -15.35 29.80
CA VAL A 543 4.51 -15.87 30.07
C VAL A 543 5.16 -15.13 31.24
N GLU A 544 4.87 -15.59 32.46
CA GLU A 544 5.23 -14.89 33.70
C GLU A 544 6.73 -14.59 33.85
N GLN A 545 7.62 -15.47 33.36
CA GLN A 545 9.06 -15.24 33.45
C GLN A 545 9.51 -13.97 32.70
N LEU A 546 8.84 -13.57 31.62
CA LEU A 546 9.20 -12.35 30.88
C LEU A 546 9.02 -11.06 31.71
N LYS A 547 8.25 -11.12 32.81
CA LYS A 547 8.12 -10.01 33.76
C LYS A 547 9.36 -9.79 34.63
N ASN A 548 10.26 -10.78 34.72
CA ASN A 548 11.49 -10.63 35.50
C ASN A 548 12.41 -9.57 34.88
N LYS A 549 13.31 -9.01 35.70
CA LYS A 549 14.34 -8.08 35.22
C LYS A 549 15.24 -8.75 34.19
N TRP A 550 15.65 -7.97 33.20
CA TRP A 550 16.72 -8.37 32.29
C TRP A 550 18.04 -8.49 33.04
N LEU A 551 18.65 -9.68 33.02
CA LEU A 551 19.92 -9.97 33.69
C LEU A 551 21.12 -9.89 32.74
N GLY A 552 20.88 -9.74 31.43
CA GLY A 552 21.90 -9.74 30.39
C GLY A 552 22.23 -11.14 29.86
N ARG A 553 23.21 -11.17 28.95
CA ARG A 553 23.79 -12.40 28.40
C ARG A 553 25.01 -12.86 29.20
N ASP A 554 25.29 -14.15 29.17
CA ASP A 554 26.52 -14.74 29.71
C ASP A 554 27.71 -14.55 28.74
N LYS A 555 28.89 -15.04 29.14
CA LYS A 555 30.13 -14.92 28.34
C LYS A 555 30.07 -15.65 26.98
N ASN A 556 29.12 -16.57 26.80
CA ASN A 556 28.91 -17.33 25.57
C ASN A 556 27.81 -16.71 24.70
N GLY A 557 27.19 -15.61 25.15
CA GLY A 557 26.09 -14.95 24.44
C GLY A 557 24.69 -15.51 24.75
N ASN A 558 24.57 -16.47 25.67
CA ASN A 558 23.26 -17.01 26.06
C ASN A 558 22.56 -16.08 27.06
N ILE A 559 21.24 -16.01 27.01
CA ILE A 559 20.44 -15.30 28.03
C ILE A 559 20.65 -15.96 29.39
N LYS A 560 20.98 -15.17 30.43
CA LYS A 560 21.20 -15.71 31.77
C LYS A 560 19.94 -16.38 32.32
N LYS A 561 20.12 -17.53 32.98
CA LYS A 561 19.02 -18.27 33.61
C LYS A 561 18.20 -17.38 34.55
N GLY A 562 16.87 -17.43 34.41
CA GLY A 562 15.94 -16.63 35.21
C GLY A 562 15.77 -15.18 34.75
N SER A 563 16.51 -14.75 33.72
CA SER A 563 16.28 -13.44 33.09
C SER A 563 14.88 -13.37 32.52
N GLY A 564 14.20 -12.25 32.76
CA GLY A 564 13.04 -11.83 31.99
C GLY A 564 13.43 -10.69 31.06
N THR A 565 12.48 -9.85 30.67
CA THR A 565 12.66 -8.76 29.70
C THR A 565 12.27 -7.39 30.25
N ALA A 566 11.93 -7.29 31.54
CA ALA A 566 11.60 -6.00 32.15
C ALA A 566 12.81 -5.05 32.12
N GLU A 567 12.54 -3.78 31.78
CA GLU A 567 13.52 -2.69 31.60
C GLU A 567 14.54 -2.91 30.46
N LEU A 568 14.38 -3.95 29.63
CA LEU A 568 15.23 -4.20 28.48
C LEU A 568 14.97 -3.14 27.39
N ASN A 569 16.01 -2.54 26.84
CA ASN A 569 15.92 -1.93 25.51
C ASN A 569 16.42 -2.95 24.48
N THR A 570 15.56 -3.41 23.58
CA THR A 570 15.97 -4.44 22.62
C THR A 570 16.86 -3.89 21.52
N ALA A 571 17.61 -4.80 20.89
CA ALA A 571 18.34 -4.47 19.68
C ALA A 571 17.37 -3.99 18.59
N GLN A 572 17.73 -2.91 17.92
CA GLN A 572 17.03 -2.46 16.72
C GLN A 572 17.74 -2.96 15.49
N TYR A 573 16.95 -3.24 14.46
CA TYR A 573 17.43 -3.68 13.16
C TYR A 573 16.99 -2.69 12.09
N THR A 574 17.84 -2.51 11.11
CA THR A 574 17.64 -1.67 9.93
C THR A 574 17.57 -2.56 8.70
N PRO A 575 17.23 -2.03 7.51
CA PRO A 575 17.30 -2.83 6.28
C PRO A 575 18.72 -3.38 6.00
N ASN A 576 19.76 -2.76 6.59
CA ASN A 576 21.16 -3.18 6.46
C ASN A 576 21.62 -4.12 7.58
N GLY A 577 20.72 -4.59 8.45
CA GLY A 577 21.06 -5.41 9.61
C GLY A 577 21.05 -4.64 10.92
N LYS A 578 21.72 -5.20 11.93
CA LYS A 578 21.69 -4.72 13.32
C LYS A 578 22.16 -3.26 13.42
N SER A 579 21.47 -2.46 14.23
CA SER A 579 21.89 -1.08 14.52
C SER A 579 23.18 -1.07 15.35
N ASP A 580 24.15 -0.28 14.92
CA ASP A 580 25.37 0.00 15.70
C ASP A 580 25.14 1.04 16.80
N ILE A 581 24.00 1.73 16.78
CA ILE A 581 23.62 2.75 17.75
C ILE A 581 22.77 2.11 18.86
N TYR A 582 21.63 1.52 18.47
CA TYR A 582 20.66 0.95 19.39
C TYR A 582 20.83 -0.57 19.49
N THR A 583 21.87 -0.98 20.23
CA THR A 583 22.20 -2.39 20.49
C THR A 583 21.39 -2.96 21.66
N GLU A 584 21.32 -4.29 21.82
CA GLU A 584 20.61 -4.90 22.96
C GLU A 584 21.15 -4.35 24.30
N ASP A 585 20.24 -4.01 25.21
CA ASP A 585 20.53 -3.41 26.51
C ASP A 585 21.27 -2.06 26.44
N TRP A 586 21.11 -1.32 25.33
CA TRP A 586 21.68 0.03 25.20
C TRP A 586 21.25 0.94 26.35
N LYS A 587 22.14 1.85 26.75
CA LYS A 587 21.87 2.86 27.79
C LYS A 587 21.94 4.28 27.22
N PRO A 588 21.14 5.25 27.71
CA PRO A 588 21.11 6.62 27.19
C PRO A 588 22.49 7.27 27.00
N TYR A 589 23.39 7.17 27.97
CA TYR A 589 24.74 7.77 27.88
C TYR A 589 25.63 7.14 26.80
N ILE A 590 25.42 5.86 26.46
CA ILE A 590 26.14 5.18 25.37
C ILE A 590 25.70 5.77 24.03
N ILE A 591 24.39 5.95 23.85
CA ILE A 591 23.81 6.58 22.66
C ILE A 591 24.34 8.01 22.50
N VAL A 592 24.29 8.84 23.56
CA VAL A 592 24.82 10.21 23.50
C VAL A 592 26.30 10.22 23.12
N SER A 593 27.11 9.34 23.71
CA SER A 593 28.54 9.25 23.39
C SER A 593 28.76 8.93 21.90
N LYS A 594 27.97 8.01 21.35
CA LYS A 594 28.03 7.62 19.94
C LYS A 594 27.61 8.76 19.02
N LEU A 595 26.50 9.43 19.32
CA LEU A 595 26.03 10.58 18.54
C LEU A 595 27.02 11.75 18.55
N ILE A 596 27.70 12.02 19.68
CA ILE A 596 28.76 13.03 19.73
C ILE A 596 29.91 12.66 18.78
N SER A 597 30.34 11.40 18.79
CA SER A 597 31.38 10.91 17.88
C SER A 597 30.99 11.00 16.40
N ASP A 598 29.69 11.02 16.09
CA ASP A 598 29.19 11.10 14.72
C ASP A 598 28.97 12.55 14.23
N ILE A 599 29.12 13.57 15.10
CA ILE A 599 29.01 15.01 14.74
C ILE A 599 29.85 15.39 13.50
N PRO A 600 31.11 14.93 13.32
CA PRO A 600 31.88 15.25 12.12
C PRO A 600 31.23 14.79 10.81
N ASN A 601 30.36 13.78 10.86
CA ASN A 601 29.64 13.23 9.71
C ASN A 601 28.22 13.79 9.55
N ALA A 602 27.78 14.71 10.42
CA ALA A 602 26.39 15.19 10.47
C ALA A 602 25.93 15.88 9.17
N GLU A 603 26.84 16.44 8.37
CA GLU A 603 26.51 17.10 7.08
C GLU A 603 26.12 16.12 5.96
N LYS A 604 26.34 14.81 6.16
CA LYS A 604 25.87 13.76 5.24
C LYS A 604 24.46 13.26 5.57
N ILE A 605 23.80 13.80 6.60
CA ILE A 605 22.47 13.38 7.06
C ILE A 605 21.41 14.25 6.38
N VAL A 606 20.47 13.58 5.72
CA VAL A 606 19.50 14.13 4.75
C VAL A 606 18.31 14.82 5.42
N LEU A 607 17.62 15.66 4.64
CA LEU A 607 16.29 16.24 4.91
C LEU A 607 15.37 15.34 5.76
N ASN A 608 14.90 15.86 6.90
CA ASN A 608 13.79 15.30 7.64
C ASN A 608 12.50 15.55 6.84
N LYS A 609 12.01 14.54 6.12
CA LYS A 609 10.79 14.66 5.31
C LYS A 609 9.53 14.95 6.16
N ARG A 610 9.56 14.70 7.48
CA ARG A 610 8.46 14.90 8.42
C ARG A 610 8.31 16.36 8.85
N THR A 611 9.43 17.03 9.16
CA THR A 611 9.43 18.44 9.60
C THR A 611 9.75 19.41 8.47
N GLY A 612 10.21 18.90 7.32
CA GLY A 612 10.79 19.72 6.24
C GLY A 612 12.16 20.30 6.60
N GLU A 613 12.70 20.00 7.79
CA GLU A 613 13.99 20.52 8.24
C GLU A 613 15.13 19.80 7.52
N LYS A 614 16.06 20.57 6.96
CA LYS A 614 17.37 20.03 6.58
C LYS A 614 18.14 19.76 7.86
N TYR A 615 18.55 18.51 8.09
CA TYR A 615 19.52 18.20 9.13
C TYR A 615 20.84 18.89 8.77
N THR A 616 21.04 20.07 9.36
CA THR A 616 22.33 20.75 9.35
C THR A 616 23.16 20.20 10.49
N LYS A 617 24.49 20.32 10.39
CA LYS A 617 25.40 20.06 11.52
C LYS A 617 24.94 20.77 12.79
N LYS A 618 24.46 22.01 12.66
CA LYS A 618 23.88 22.80 13.76
C LYS A 618 22.69 22.09 14.41
N SER A 619 21.66 21.73 13.62
CA SER A 619 20.47 21.04 14.14
C SER A 619 20.79 19.67 14.75
N TYR A 620 21.79 18.96 14.22
CA TYR A 620 22.26 17.70 14.78
C TYR A 620 22.92 17.92 16.14
N VAL A 621 23.81 18.91 16.26
CA VAL A 621 24.45 19.29 17.53
C VAL A 621 23.41 19.71 18.56
N GLU A 622 22.40 20.49 18.17
CA GLU A 622 21.28 20.89 19.04
C GLU A 622 20.49 19.69 19.55
N MET A 623 20.19 18.72 18.69
CA MET A 623 19.55 17.46 19.08
C MET A 623 20.41 16.68 20.09
N VAL A 624 21.70 16.51 19.82
CA VAL A 624 22.63 15.80 20.72
C VAL A 624 22.73 16.51 22.08
N ARG A 625 22.78 17.84 22.10
CA ARG A 625 22.76 18.63 23.34
C ARG A 625 21.46 18.42 24.11
N LYS A 626 20.32 18.39 23.43
CA LYS A 626 19.02 18.09 24.05
C LYS A 626 19.03 16.72 24.73
N LEU A 627 19.48 15.68 24.04
CA LEU A 627 19.59 14.32 24.59
C LEU A 627 20.57 14.24 25.75
N TYR A 628 21.73 14.90 25.66
CA TYR A 628 22.68 15.00 26.77
C TYR A 628 22.03 15.61 28.01
N ASN A 629 21.17 16.62 27.84
CA ASN A 629 20.50 17.29 28.94
C ASN A 629 19.49 16.40 29.67
N LEU A 630 18.88 15.43 28.97
CA LEU A 630 17.98 14.42 29.55
C LEU A 630 18.70 13.42 30.47
N LEU A 631 20.01 13.25 30.33
CA LEU A 631 20.78 12.34 31.16
C LEU A 631 20.79 12.79 32.64
N SER A 632 20.70 11.81 33.54
CA SER A 632 20.91 12.02 34.97
C SER A 632 22.32 12.53 35.28
N LYS A 633 22.52 13.07 36.48
CA LYS A 633 23.85 13.54 36.91
C LYS A 633 24.91 12.43 36.83
N GLU A 634 24.54 11.20 37.18
CA GLU A 634 25.45 10.05 37.13
C GLU A 634 25.77 9.66 35.68
N GLU A 635 24.76 9.56 34.81
CA GLU A 635 24.96 9.22 33.40
C GLU A 635 25.83 10.22 32.65
N LYS A 636 25.72 11.51 32.96
CA LYS A 636 26.56 12.56 32.37
C LYS A 636 28.06 12.32 32.63
N THR A 637 28.42 11.70 33.75
CA THR A 637 29.83 11.35 34.05
C THR A 637 30.35 10.19 33.20
N LYS A 638 29.45 9.37 32.63
CA LYS A 638 29.77 8.20 31.80
C LYS A 638 29.83 8.55 30.30
N VAL A 639 29.42 9.76 29.91
CA VAL A 639 29.47 10.21 28.50
C VAL A 639 30.92 10.40 28.06
N LYS A 640 31.31 9.68 27.01
CA LYS A 640 32.61 9.84 26.36
C LYS A 640 32.56 11.03 25.40
N ASN A 641 33.70 11.68 25.16
CA ASN A 641 33.89 12.71 24.14
C ASN A 641 33.08 14.00 24.32
N TYR A 642 32.58 14.29 25.54
CA TYR A 642 31.80 15.52 25.81
C TYR A 642 32.47 16.83 25.36
N LYS A 643 33.81 16.91 25.39
CA LYS A 643 34.56 18.07 24.90
C LYS A 643 34.32 18.37 23.43
N ASP A 644 34.05 17.35 22.61
CA ASP A 644 33.80 17.50 21.18
C ASP A 644 32.43 18.11 20.91
N LEU A 645 31.43 17.81 21.76
CA LEU A 645 30.14 18.48 21.72
C LEU A 645 30.29 19.98 22.02
N VAL A 646 31.02 20.33 23.08
CA VAL A 646 31.30 21.74 23.45
C VAL A 646 32.07 22.46 22.35
N LYS A 647 33.00 21.76 21.67
CA LYS A 647 33.74 22.33 20.54
C LYS A 647 32.85 22.56 19.33
N ALA A 648 31.91 21.66 19.04
CA ALA A 648 31.03 21.77 17.88
C ALA A 648 29.95 22.86 18.03
N GLU A 649 29.65 23.28 19.27
CA GLU A 649 28.72 24.37 19.56
C GLU A 649 29.32 25.76 19.42
N LYS A 650 30.64 25.88 19.52
CA LYS A 650 31.40 27.12 19.31
C LYS A 650 31.73 27.27 17.84
#